data_AF-A0A6B2EFH7-F1
#
_entry.id   AF-A0A6B2EFH7-F1
#
_cell.length_a   1.000
_cell.length_b   1.000
_cell.length_c   1.000
_cell.angle_alpha   90.00
_cell.angle_beta   90.00
_cell.angle_gamma   90.00
#
_symmetry.space_group_name_H-M   'P 1'
#
loop_
_entity.id
_entity.type
_entity.pdbx_description
1 polymer ?
#
loop_
_entity_poly.entity_id
_entity_poly.type
_entity_poly.pdbx_seq_one_letter_code
_entity_poly.pdbx_strand_id
1 'polypeptide(L)'
;MAQNGKELEKIISTQREQLTRYETRLKDVVAAYKGLLKEKEALEVSLSALTKKDSTKENGQSESPASNGDNLQMQIATLMSSLATLSAEKSRMEASFQADKKQLRQEIQQKDAILKDLQEKVKANSTQSSFDVEAVKSKLIVERHEREKETNDNMMMIRELQKLLSDERHLKENLEMQINDLKNQFATTNYSDKTIKELSSELEVARKRIKKLEKSDNVIGSESSAMVLQQLQNEISFLKQQHAAAIKSEQKRAVVAEERTKKLEALHEERVASLESRLAELSKTVGSYDRLRQQDQDNIHKLKERIAQFDNPDSGPSVSVQEKSKPMRCVNEIVDEIVRLKKILQIENAKIANPIDVSRIFTSSTNDHGVCMEEQLRLRRDLENCQMENVELRRSVEVQKSHIHTLQEKVKVLNRNIDEQEMELKSKATDHATDIRSEKVKWRETVAAVEAEYRSRIAELEQHLQKQRDRSLVLLEEKENEIRALRTSFNIFMPSTEDATETSSVESGEQKPQGTVLTTPGGSSVEEYHMLHYVHELARKDVEISALRKTKHSAESALRQALQDKVSTQEELHERISQLEENVDRLERCKSREGANLEYLKNVTLSFLATNDNVSKRHMLNAIGAVLKFSPVEMKSINNYFTNKKL
;
A
#
# COMPACT_ATOMS: atom_id res chain seq x y z
N MET A 1 11.14 15.36 -41.61
CA MET A 1 11.58 16.60 -42.31
C MET A 1 11.98 17.72 -41.36
N ALA A 2 11.27 18.00 -40.26
CA ALA A 2 11.63 19.08 -39.32
C ALA A 2 12.93 18.84 -38.50
N GLN A 3 13.31 17.58 -38.23
CA GLN A 3 14.55 17.25 -37.51
C GLN A 3 15.81 17.51 -38.37
N ASN A 4 15.80 17.12 -39.65
CA ASN A 4 16.91 17.43 -40.57
C ASN A 4 17.12 18.93 -40.75
N GLY A 5 16.06 19.75 -40.72
CA GLY A 5 16.17 21.20 -40.78
C GLY A 5 16.94 21.79 -39.59
N LYS A 6 16.63 21.32 -38.37
CA LYS A 6 17.33 21.75 -37.14
C LYS A 6 18.79 21.31 -37.09
N GLU A 7 19.10 20.13 -37.61
CA GLU A 7 20.49 19.66 -37.72
C GLU A 7 21.28 20.47 -38.75
N LEU A 8 20.67 20.77 -39.91
CA LEU A 8 21.29 21.62 -40.92
C LEU A 8 21.53 23.04 -40.41
N GLU A 9 20.57 23.61 -39.67
CA GLU A 9 20.73 24.91 -39.01
C GLU A 9 21.87 24.92 -37.98
N LYS A 10 22.03 23.85 -37.20
CA LYS A 10 23.17 23.69 -36.28
C LYS A 10 24.50 23.57 -37.03
N ILE A 11 24.53 22.85 -38.15
CA ILE A 11 25.75 22.74 -38.98
C ILE A 11 26.09 24.10 -39.60
N ILE A 12 25.10 24.82 -40.11
CA ILE A 12 25.30 26.17 -40.67
C ILE A 12 25.76 27.14 -39.59
N SER A 13 25.21 27.09 -38.37
CA SER A 13 25.62 27.97 -37.28
C SER A 13 27.06 27.69 -36.83
N THR A 14 27.43 26.42 -36.68
CA THR A 14 28.80 26.01 -36.33
C THR A 14 29.80 26.36 -37.43
N GLN A 15 29.46 26.17 -38.71
CA GLN A 15 30.29 26.61 -39.83
C GLN A 15 30.46 28.13 -39.87
N ARG A 16 29.39 28.90 -39.62
CA ARG A 16 29.49 30.36 -39.49
C ARG A 16 30.41 30.77 -38.35
N GLU A 17 30.28 30.13 -37.19
CA GLU A 17 31.15 30.42 -36.04
C GLU A 17 32.63 30.10 -36.34
N GLN A 18 32.90 29.00 -37.03
CA GLN A 18 34.25 28.64 -37.48
C GLN A 18 34.80 29.66 -38.49
N LEU A 19 33.99 30.08 -39.47
CA LEU A 19 34.39 31.10 -40.43
C LEU A 19 34.73 32.43 -39.75
N THR A 20 33.91 32.87 -38.79
CA THR A 20 34.20 34.09 -38.03
C THR A 20 35.51 33.95 -37.24
N ARG A 21 35.77 32.80 -36.61
CA ARG A 21 37.03 32.54 -35.90
C ARG A 21 38.24 32.57 -36.85
N TYR A 22 38.12 31.98 -38.03
CA TYR A 22 39.19 32.02 -39.04
C TYR A 22 39.41 33.43 -39.60
N GLU A 23 38.34 34.19 -39.82
CA GLU A 23 38.42 35.58 -40.27
C GLU A 23 39.15 36.46 -39.25
N THR A 24 38.82 36.34 -37.96
CA THR A 24 39.51 37.08 -36.90
C THR A 24 40.98 36.67 -36.82
N ARG A 25 41.27 35.35 -36.82
CA ARG A 25 42.64 34.86 -36.75
C ARG A 25 43.47 35.30 -37.97
N LEU A 26 42.87 35.35 -39.15
CA LEU A 26 43.53 35.85 -40.36
C LEU A 26 43.80 37.35 -40.27
N LYS A 27 42.86 38.15 -39.76
CA LYS A 27 43.08 39.58 -39.51
C LYS A 27 44.24 39.82 -38.55
N ASP A 28 44.33 39.03 -37.48
CA ASP A 28 45.42 39.11 -36.50
C ASP A 28 46.78 38.72 -37.12
N VAL A 29 46.81 37.65 -37.92
CA VAL A 29 48.03 37.23 -38.65
C VAL A 29 48.47 38.30 -39.65
N VAL A 30 47.54 38.91 -40.39
CA VAL A 30 47.84 40.00 -41.33
C VAL A 30 48.36 41.23 -40.58
N ALA A 31 47.78 41.56 -39.43
CA ALA A 31 48.25 42.67 -38.59
C ALA A 31 49.67 42.41 -38.05
N ALA A 32 49.93 41.21 -37.53
CA ALA A 32 51.25 40.80 -37.06
C ALA A 32 52.29 40.82 -38.20
N TYR A 33 51.93 40.32 -39.38
CA TYR A 33 52.80 40.35 -40.56
C TYR A 33 53.14 41.78 -40.98
N LYS A 34 52.16 42.70 -40.97
CA LYS A 34 52.39 44.13 -41.25
C LYS A 34 53.29 44.80 -40.20
N GLY A 35 53.17 44.43 -38.93
CA GLY A 35 54.06 44.90 -37.87
C GLY A 35 55.50 44.42 -38.09
N LEU A 36 55.68 43.12 -38.31
CA LEU A 36 56.98 42.51 -38.58
C LEU A 36 57.65 43.06 -39.85
N LEU A 37 56.85 43.37 -40.89
CA LEU A 37 57.35 44.00 -42.10
C LEU A 37 57.92 45.40 -41.81
N LYS A 38 57.24 46.20 -40.98
CA LYS A 38 57.75 47.52 -40.55
C LYS A 38 59.01 47.42 -39.71
N GLU A 39 59.11 46.42 -38.83
CA GLU A 39 60.34 46.15 -38.07
C GLU A 39 61.49 45.78 -39.01
N LYS A 40 61.23 44.91 -39.99
CA LYS A 40 62.19 44.52 -41.02
C LYS A 40 62.66 45.72 -41.85
N GLU A 41 61.73 46.54 -42.34
CA GLU A 41 62.05 47.76 -43.10
C GLU A 41 62.89 48.74 -42.25
N ALA A 42 62.53 48.94 -40.98
CA ALA A 42 63.30 49.79 -40.07
C ALA A 42 64.71 49.25 -39.81
N LEU A 43 64.87 47.92 -39.70
CA LEU A 43 66.17 47.27 -39.53
C LEU A 43 67.01 47.30 -40.81
N GLU A 44 66.42 47.11 -41.99
CA GLU A 44 67.10 47.22 -43.28
C GLU A 44 67.59 48.64 -43.55
N VAL A 45 66.77 49.65 -43.21
CA VAL A 45 67.15 51.06 -43.27
C VAL A 45 68.32 51.34 -42.31
N SER A 46 68.27 50.79 -41.10
CA SER A 46 69.37 50.89 -40.11
C SER A 46 70.65 50.22 -40.58
N LEU A 47 70.54 49.02 -41.16
CA LEU A 47 71.66 48.29 -41.75
C LEU A 47 72.28 49.10 -42.88
N SER A 48 71.49 49.59 -43.85
CA SER A 48 72.01 50.36 -44.99
C SER A 48 72.72 51.66 -44.56
N ALA A 49 72.24 52.30 -43.49
CA ALA A 49 72.88 53.49 -42.91
C ALA A 49 74.22 53.14 -42.26
N LEU A 50 74.36 51.93 -41.71
CA LEU A 50 75.59 51.42 -41.09
C LEU A 50 76.60 50.91 -42.12
N THR A 51 76.17 50.21 -43.19
CA THR A 51 77.05 49.65 -44.23
C THR A 51 77.69 50.72 -45.13
N LYS A 52 77.03 51.87 -45.33
CA LYS A 52 77.61 53.02 -46.08
C LYS A 52 78.92 53.56 -45.46
N LYS A 53 79.23 53.21 -44.20
CA LYS A 53 80.47 53.61 -43.53
C LYS A 53 81.68 52.74 -43.94
N ASP A 54 81.46 51.50 -44.36
CA ASP A 54 82.55 50.56 -44.68
C ASP A 54 83.05 50.71 -46.13
N SER A 55 82.24 51.24 -47.05
CA SER A 55 82.61 51.42 -48.46
C SER A 55 83.43 52.69 -48.76
N THR A 56 83.63 53.59 -47.78
CA THR A 56 84.15 54.95 -48.03
C THR A 56 85.55 55.19 -47.44
N LYS A 57 86.26 54.13 -47.03
CA LYS A 57 87.64 54.21 -46.49
C LYS A 57 88.75 53.94 -47.51
N GLU A 58 88.43 53.59 -48.75
CA GLU A 58 89.42 53.37 -49.82
C GLU A 58 89.21 54.33 -51.02
N ASN A 59 89.40 55.63 -50.81
CA ASN A 59 90.02 56.49 -51.82
C ASN A 59 90.30 57.87 -51.24
N GLY A 60 91.58 58.25 -51.21
CA GLY A 60 91.99 59.58 -50.80
C GLY A 60 91.92 60.57 -51.97
N GLN A 61 91.14 61.64 -51.80
CA GLN A 61 91.50 63.02 -52.19
C GLN A 61 90.42 64.01 -51.72
N SER A 62 90.90 65.03 -51.01
CA SER A 62 90.36 66.37 -50.72
C SER A 62 88.91 66.72 -51.12
N GLU A 63 87.98 66.72 -50.15
CA GLU A 63 86.84 67.65 -50.07
C GLU A 63 86.48 67.98 -48.59
N SER A 64 85.90 69.17 -48.41
CA SER A 64 85.65 69.95 -47.17
C SER A 64 85.11 69.23 -45.90
N PRO A 65 85.48 69.70 -44.68
CA PRO A 65 85.05 69.10 -43.39
C PRO A 65 83.56 69.27 -43.06
N ALA A 66 82.80 70.08 -43.80
CA ALA A 66 81.35 70.24 -43.61
C ALA A 66 80.54 69.06 -44.17
N SER A 67 81.00 68.42 -45.26
CA SER A 67 80.32 67.31 -45.94
C SER A 67 80.23 66.04 -45.08
N ASN A 68 81.26 65.76 -44.26
CA ASN A 68 81.24 64.62 -43.35
C ASN A 68 80.30 64.80 -42.15
N GLY A 69 80.09 66.06 -41.69
CA GLY A 69 79.18 66.36 -40.59
C GLY A 69 77.72 66.12 -40.98
N ASP A 70 77.32 66.60 -42.15
CA ASP A 70 75.95 66.46 -42.67
C ASP A 70 75.60 65.00 -42.97
N ASN A 71 76.55 64.22 -43.52
CA ASN A 71 76.38 62.79 -43.76
C ASN A 71 76.21 62.00 -42.44
N LEU A 72 76.95 62.36 -41.40
CA LEU A 72 76.82 61.72 -40.08
C LEU A 72 75.51 62.12 -39.39
N GLN A 73 75.07 63.37 -39.55
CA GLN A 73 73.82 63.86 -38.99
C GLN A 73 72.60 63.21 -39.65
N MET A 74 72.65 62.98 -40.97
CA MET A 74 71.61 62.25 -41.71
C MET A 74 71.53 60.76 -41.30
N GLN A 75 72.67 60.13 -41.02
CA GLN A 75 72.72 58.75 -40.50
C GLN A 75 72.14 58.66 -39.08
N ILE A 76 72.51 59.59 -38.20
CA ILE A 76 71.98 59.66 -36.83
C ILE A 76 70.45 59.88 -36.87
N ALA A 77 69.95 60.77 -37.74
CA ALA A 77 68.52 60.98 -37.94
C ALA A 77 67.81 59.70 -38.42
N THR A 78 68.42 58.95 -39.33
CA THR A 78 67.88 57.70 -39.87
C THR A 78 67.82 56.60 -38.79
N LEU A 79 68.88 56.43 -38.00
CA LEU A 79 68.93 55.47 -36.88
C LEU A 79 67.98 55.86 -35.73
N MET A 80 67.80 57.16 -35.47
CA MET A 80 66.81 57.62 -34.50
C MET A 80 65.38 57.31 -34.97
N SER A 81 65.08 57.49 -36.25
CA SER A 81 63.77 57.18 -36.83
C SER A 81 63.46 55.68 -36.80
N SER A 82 64.44 54.82 -37.09
CA SER A 82 64.26 53.37 -37.02
C SER A 82 64.13 52.88 -35.58
N LEU A 83 64.91 53.41 -34.64
CA LEU A 83 64.78 53.13 -33.20
C LEU A 83 63.41 53.56 -32.66
N ALA A 84 62.92 54.74 -33.06
CA ALA A 84 61.59 55.22 -32.69
C ALA A 84 60.49 54.28 -33.22
N THR A 85 60.63 53.78 -34.44
CA THR A 85 59.69 52.82 -35.05
C THR A 85 59.70 51.48 -34.32
N LEU A 86 60.88 50.92 -34.02
CA LEU A 86 61.02 49.69 -33.24
C LEU A 86 60.50 49.85 -31.80
N SER A 87 60.75 51.00 -31.17
CA SER A 87 60.22 51.31 -29.83
C SER A 87 58.69 51.43 -29.83
N ALA A 88 58.10 52.04 -30.87
CA ALA A 88 56.66 52.15 -31.01
C ALA A 88 55.99 50.79 -31.27
N GLU A 89 56.57 49.94 -32.11
CA GLU A 89 56.05 48.59 -32.38
C GLU A 89 56.21 47.67 -31.15
N LYS A 90 57.36 47.74 -30.45
CA LYS A 90 57.55 47.04 -29.17
C LYS A 90 56.54 47.46 -28.11
N SER A 91 56.31 48.77 -27.95
CA SER A 91 55.32 49.30 -27.00
C SER A 91 53.89 48.86 -27.37
N ARG A 92 53.56 48.85 -28.66
CA ARG A 92 52.27 48.36 -29.17
C ARG A 92 52.08 46.87 -28.86
N MET A 93 53.08 46.02 -29.12
CA MET A 93 53.03 44.59 -28.83
C MET A 93 52.95 44.31 -27.32
N GLU A 94 53.67 45.08 -26.50
CA GLU A 94 53.62 44.95 -25.05
C GLU A 94 52.25 45.37 -24.51
N ALA A 95 51.65 46.43 -25.04
CA ALA A 95 50.31 46.87 -24.68
C ALA A 95 49.23 45.84 -25.06
N SER A 96 49.31 45.23 -26.26
CA SER A 96 48.39 44.16 -26.66
C SER A 96 48.56 42.92 -25.78
N PHE A 97 49.80 42.53 -25.46
CA PHE A 97 50.05 41.39 -24.56
C PHE A 97 49.49 41.63 -23.15
N GLN A 98 49.64 42.83 -22.58
CA GLN A 98 49.06 43.16 -21.28
C GLN A 98 47.52 43.18 -21.32
N ALA A 99 46.93 43.66 -22.41
CA ALA A 99 45.48 43.61 -22.62
C ALA A 99 44.97 42.17 -22.69
N ASP A 100 45.61 41.31 -23.49
CA ASP A 100 45.25 39.88 -23.61
C ASP A 100 45.42 39.14 -22.28
N LYS A 101 46.51 39.40 -21.55
CA LYS A 101 46.73 38.83 -20.22
C LYS A 101 45.63 39.23 -19.24
N LYS A 102 45.16 40.48 -19.29
CA LYS A 102 44.06 40.97 -18.45
C LYS A 102 42.74 40.33 -18.87
N GLN A 103 42.48 40.25 -20.18
CA GLN A 103 41.28 39.59 -20.72
C GLN A 103 41.23 38.12 -20.32
N LEU A 104 42.31 37.36 -20.52
CA LEU A 104 42.39 35.95 -20.13
C LEU A 104 42.17 35.75 -18.62
N ARG A 105 42.71 36.63 -17.77
CA ARG A 105 42.43 36.57 -16.32
C ARG A 105 40.96 36.81 -16.01
N GLN A 106 40.33 37.77 -16.69
CA GLN A 106 38.90 38.04 -16.51
C GLN A 106 38.05 36.87 -17.01
N GLU A 107 38.38 36.27 -18.14
CA GLU A 107 37.69 35.08 -18.68
C GLU A 107 37.83 33.88 -17.74
N ILE A 108 39.02 33.66 -17.16
CA ILE A 108 39.24 32.60 -16.16
C ILE A 108 38.37 32.87 -14.92
N GLN A 109 38.38 34.09 -14.38
CA GLN A 109 37.55 34.44 -13.22
C GLN A 109 36.05 34.27 -13.49
N GLN A 110 35.58 34.63 -14.69
CA GLN A 110 34.20 34.43 -15.09
C GLN A 110 33.85 32.94 -15.19
N LYS A 111 34.73 32.13 -15.81
CA LYS A 111 34.55 30.68 -15.91
C LYS A 111 34.57 30.03 -14.53
N ASP A 112 35.45 30.44 -13.63
CA ASP A 112 35.51 29.93 -12.26
C ASP A 112 34.25 30.27 -11.46
N ALA A 113 33.71 31.49 -11.62
CA ALA A 113 32.45 31.89 -11.00
C ALA A 113 31.27 31.06 -11.51
N ILE A 114 31.21 30.82 -12.83
CA ILE A 114 30.18 29.97 -13.45
C ILE A 114 30.32 28.52 -12.98
N LEU A 115 31.55 27.98 -12.91
CA LEU A 115 31.80 26.63 -12.41
C LEU A 115 31.35 26.48 -10.96
N LYS A 116 31.58 27.49 -10.11
CA LYS A 116 31.14 27.48 -8.72
C LYS A 116 29.62 27.50 -8.60
N ASP A 117 28.94 28.38 -9.35
CA ASP A 117 27.47 28.45 -9.37
C ASP A 117 26.85 27.14 -9.91
N LEU A 118 27.44 26.54 -10.96
CA LEU A 118 27.01 25.23 -11.45
C LEU A 118 27.24 24.12 -10.42
N GLN A 119 28.36 24.13 -9.69
CA GLN A 119 28.61 23.17 -8.61
C GLN A 119 27.61 23.33 -7.46
N GLU A 120 27.26 24.55 -7.07
CA GLU A 120 26.25 24.83 -6.04
C GLU A 120 24.86 24.37 -6.50
N LYS A 121 24.48 24.64 -7.76
CA LYS A 121 23.23 24.14 -8.37
C LYS A 121 23.17 22.62 -8.43
N VAL A 122 24.26 21.95 -8.81
CA VAL A 122 24.33 20.49 -8.83
C VAL A 122 24.19 19.92 -7.42
N LYS A 123 24.84 20.52 -6.42
CA LYS A 123 24.71 20.10 -5.02
C LYS A 123 23.28 20.30 -4.50
N ALA A 124 22.67 21.46 -4.76
CA ALA A 124 21.29 21.76 -4.36
C ALA A 124 20.29 20.79 -5.00
N ASN A 125 20.44 20.51 -6.30
CA ASN A 125 19.60 19.52 -6.99
C ASN A 125 19.84 18.09 -6.46
N SER A 126 21.08 17.73 -6.12
CA SER A 126 21.39 16.45 -5.51
C SER A 126 20.73 16.30 -4.14
N THR A 127 20.75 17.33 -3.30
CA THR A 127 20.10 17.29 -1.98
C THR A 127 18.58 17.27 -2.11
N GLN A 128 18.02 18.03 -3.05
CA GLN A 128 16.58 18.02 -3.32
C GLN A 128 16.12 16.65 -3.82
N SER A 129 16.85 16.06 -4.78
CA SER A 129 16.55 14.71 -5.28
C SER A 129 16.67 13.65 -4.19
N SER A 130 17.63 13.79 -3.27
CA SER A 130 17.74 12.88 -2.11
C SER A 130 16.54 12.99 -1.19
N PHE A 131 16.10 14.22 -0.88
CA PHE A 131 14.92 14.48 -0.06
C PHE A 131 13.64 13.93 -0.70
N ASP A 132 13.46 14.13 -2.01
CA ASP A 132 12.30 13.62 -2.74
C ASP A 132 12.26 12.08 -2.73
N VAL A 133 13.42 11.43 -2.87
CA VAL A 133 13.55 9.96 -2.76
C VAL A 133 13.19 9.48 -1.35
N GLU A 134 13.67 10.14 -0.30
CA GLU A 134 13.32 9.80 1.09
C GLU A 134 11.84 10.02 1.41
N ALA A 135 11.24 11.08 0.86
CA ALA A 135 9.82 11.35 1.01
C ALA A 135 8.96 10.28 0.31
N VAL A 136 9.33 9.87 -0.92
CA VAL A 136 8.65 8.79 -1.65
C VAL A 136 8.83 7.45 -0.95
N LYS A 137 10.03 7.16 -0.43
CA LYS A 137 10.29 5.94 0.36
C LYS A 137 9.40 5.88 1.60
N SER A 138 9.28 6.99 2.32
CA SER A 138 8.41 7.11 3.50
C SER A 138 6.94 6.87 3.13
N LYS A 139 6.44 7.50 2.06
CA LYS A 139 5.06 7.28 1.57
C LYS A 139 4.82 5.82 1.17
N LEU A 140 5.77 5.20 0.47
CA LEU A 140 5.66 3.80 0.06
C LEU A 140 5.58 2.84 1.26
N ILE A 141 6.31 3.12 2.33
CA ILE A 141 6.27 2.31 3.56
C ILE A 141 4.88 2.38 4.20
N VAL A 142 4.27 3.58 4.27
CA VAL A 142 2.91 3.76 4.82
C VAL A 142 1.89 3.00 3.97
N GLU A 143 1.91 3.20 2.66
CA GLU A 143 1.03 2.50 1.71
C GLU A 143 1.17 0.98 1.76
N ARG A 144 2.40 0.47 1.97
CA ARG A 144 2.63 -0.97 2.17
C ARG A 144 1.95 -1.47 3.45
N HIS A 145 2.04 -0.71 4.53
CA HIS A 145 1.44 -1.07 5.81
C HIS A 145 -0.09 -0.99 5.77
N GLU A 146 -0.65 -0.01 5.07
CA GLU A 146 -2.10 0.10 4.84
C GLU A 146 -2.62 -1.07 4.01
N ARG A 147 -1.97 -1.41 2.89
CA ARG A 147 -2.35 -2.62 2.12
C ARG A 147 -2.23 -3.90 2.94
N GLU A 148 -1.17 -4.03 3.74
CA GLU A 148 -1.00 -5.20 4.61
C GLU A 148 -2.15 -5.29 5.63
N LYS A 149 -2.54 -4.16 6.24
CA LYS A 149 -3.70 -4.08 7.14
C LYS A 149 -5.00 -4.45 6.43
N GLU A 150 -5.28 -3.88 5.25
CA GLU A 150 -6.46 -4.21 4.45
C GLU A 150 -6.49 -5.70 4.07
N THR A 151 -5.36 -6.28 3.67
CA THR A 151 -5.30 -7.72 3.36
C THR A 151 -5.58 -8.59 4.59
N ASN A 152 -5.16 -8.15 5.77
CA ASN A 152 -5.43 -8.85 7.01
C ASN A 152 -6.91 -8.73 7.41
N ASP A 153 -7.51 -7.55 7.28
CA ASP A 153 -8.93 -7.32 7.53
C ASP A 153 -9.80 -8.15 6.57
N ASN A 154 -9.44 -8.17 5.28
CA ASN A 154 -10.08 -9.03 4.28
C ASN A 154 -9.94 -10.51 4.62
N MET A 155 -8.77 -10.94 5.10
CA MET A 155 -8.56 -12.32 5.55
C MET A 155 -9.46 -12.67 6.75
N MET A 156 -9.60 -11.76 7.71
CA MET A 156 -10.51 -11.93 8.85
C MET A 156 -11.96 -12.02 8.40
N MET A 157 -12.40 -11.15 7.50
CA MET A 157 -13.74 -11.19 6.91
C MET A 157 -14.00 -12.51 6.17
N ILE A 158 -13.02 -13.01 5.40
CA ILE A 158 -13.14 -14.31 4.72
C ILE A 158 -13.27 -15.45 5.72
N ARG A 159 -12.49 -15.46 6.81
CA ARG A 159 -12.61 -16.48 7.87
C ARG A 159 -13.98 -16.43 8.55
N GLU A 160 -14.52 -15.25 8.80
CA GLU A 160 -15.85 -15.08 9.36
C GLU A 160 -16.94 -15.59 8.39
N LEU A 161 -16.85 -15.26 7.10
CA LEU A 161 -17.77 -15.76 6.08
C LEU A 161 -17.68 -17.29 5.93
N GLN A 162 -16.48 -17.87 5.96
CA GLN A 162 -16.29 -19.32 5.95
C GLN A 162 -16.93 -19.99 7.16
N LYS A 163 -16.80 -19.37 8.35
CA LYS A 163 -17.43 -19.85 9.58
C LYS A 163 -18.95 -19.76 9.51
N LEU A 164 -19.50 -18.66 9.00
CA LEU A 164 -20.95 -18.54 8.80
C LEU A 164 -21.47 -19.60 7.82
N LEU A 165 -20.75 -19.83 6.73
CA LEU A 165 -21.10 -20.88 5.76
C LEU A 165 -21.06 -22.28 6.40
N SER A 166 -20.08 -22.58 7.25
CA SER A 166 -20.05 -23.87 7.97
C SER A 166 -21.18 -23.99 8.99
N ASP A 167 -21.46 -22.92 9.73
CA ASP A 167 -22.54 -22.86 10.72
C ASP A 167 -23.90 -23.06 10.02
N GLU A 168 -24.13 -22.43 8.86
CA GLU A 168 -25.32 -22.62 8.02
C GLU A 168 -25.43 -24.05 7.46
N ARG A 169 -24.32 -24.65 7.02
CA ARG A 169 -24.30 -26.04 6.54
C ARG A 169 -24.65 -27.02 7.66
N HIS A 170 -24.06 -26.86 8.84
CA HIS A 170 -24.38 -27.69 10.00
C HIS A 170 -25.83 -27.50 10.47
N LEU A 171 -26.35 -26.28 10.44
CA LEU A 171 -27.76 -26.02 10.75
C LEU A 171 -28.68 -26.72 9.75
N LYS A 172 -28.36 -26.63 8.45
CA LYS A 172 -29.09 -27.33 7.40
C LYS A 172 -29.08 -28.85 7.61
N GLU A 173 -27.92 -29.43 7.87
CA GLU A 173 -27.78 -30.87 8.16
C GLU A 173 -28.60 -31.29 9.40
N ASN A 174 -28.58 -30.49 10.46
CA ASN A 174 -29.38 -30.74 11.66
C ASN A 174 -30.88 -30.68 11.37
N LEU A 175 -31.35 -29.69 10.61
CA LEU A 175 -32.75 -29.58 10.21
C LEU A 175 -33.15 -30.74 9.30
N GLU A 176 -32.28 -31.15 8.37
CA GLU A 176 -32.50 -32.32 7.51
C GLU A 176 -32.60 -33.61 8.34
N MET A 177 -31.75 -33.77 9.37
CA MET A 177 -31.82 -34.89 10.31
C MET A 177 -33.11 -34.88 11.12
N GLN A 178 -33.53 -33.73 11.67
CA GLN A 178 -34.80 -33.59 12.39
C GLN A 178 -36.00 -33.91 11.49
N ILE A 179 -35.99 -33.44 10.24
CA ILE A 179 -37.03 -33.77 9.25
C ILE A 179 -37.05 -35.28 9.00
N ASN A 180 -35.88 -35.92 8.90
CA ASN A 180 -35.78 -37.35 8.67
C ASN A 180 -36.25 -38.17 9.90
N ASP A 181 -35.93 -37.70 11.11
CA ASP A 181 -36.40 -38.30 12.36
C ASP A 181 -37.91 -38.18 12.51
N LEU A 182 -38.48 -37.00 12.25
CA LEU A 182 -39.92 -36.81 12.23
C LEU A 182 -40.56 -37.70 11.17
N LYS A 183 -39.98 -37.79 9.97
CA LYS A 183 -40.48 -38.68 8.90
C LYS A 183 -40.45 -40.15 9.33
N ASN A 184 -39.39 -40.59 10.02
CA ASN A 184 -39.28 -41.93 10.59
C ASN A 184 -40.30 -42.14 11.72
N GLN A 185 -40.51 -41.18 12.61
CA GLN A 185 -41.54 -41.23 13.65
C GLN A 185 -42.94 -41.32 13.04
N PHE A 186 -43.26 -40.52 12.02
CA PHE A 186 -44.52 -40.64 11.29
C PHE A 186 -44.66 -42.01 10.62
N ALA A 187 -43.59 -42.56 10.05
CA ALA A 187 -43.61 -43.91 9.49
C ALA A 187 -43.89 -44.96 10.59
N THR A 188 -43.22 -44.89 11.74
CA THR A 188 -43.43 -45.85 12.85
C THR A 188 -44.79 -45.69 13.51
N THR A 189 -45.33 -44.47 13.65
CA THR A 189 -46.71 -44.25 14.11
C THR A 189 -47.72 -44.88 13.15
N ASN A 190 -47.50 -44.80 11.84
CA ASN A 190 -48.34 -45.49 10.87
C ASN A 190 -48.25 -47.02 10.99
N TYR A 191 -47.08 -47.56 11.35
CA TYR A 191 -46.94 -48.99 11.67
C TYR A 191 -47.61 -49.35 12.99
N SER A 192 -47.47 -48.53 14.05
CA SER A 192 -48.14 -48.78 15.32
C SER A 192 -49.66 -48.67 15.20
N ASP A 193 -50.19 -47.77 14.37
CA ASP A 193 -51.63 -47.70 14.10
C ASP A 193 -52.15 -48.94 13.37
N LYS A 194 -51.34 -49.52 12.46
CA LYS A 194 -51.65 -50.80 11.82
C LYS A 194 -51.58 -51.94 12.81
N THR A 195 -50.53 -52.03 13.63
CA THR A 195 -50.40 -53.09 14.63
C THR A 195 -51.43 -52.94 15.76
N ILE A 196 -51.83 -51.73 16.15
CA ILE A 196 -52.93 -51.51 17.10
C ILE A 196 -54.25 -51.98 16.50
N LYS A 197 -54.51 -51.72 15.21
CA LYS A 197 -55.68 -52.27 14.51
C LYS A 197 -55.63 -53.80 14.45
N GLU A 198 -54.50 -54.38 14.08
CA GLU A 198 -54.29 -55.83 14.03
C GLU A 198 -54.43 -56.46 15.42
N LEU A 199 -53.75 -55.94 16.44
CA LEU A 199 -53.85 -56.37 17.84
C LEU A 199 -55.25 -56.17 18.42
N SER A 200 -55.98 -55.13 18.01
CA SER A 200 -57.39 -54.98 18.41
C SER A 200 -58.27 -56.08 17.83
N SER A 201 -58.03 -56.47 16.57
CA SER A 201 -58.72 -57.59 15.93
C SER A 201 -58.30 -58.94 16.53
N GLU A 202 -57.02 -59.11 16.82
CA GLU A 202 -56.47 -60.31 17.45
C GLU A 202 -56.90 -60.44 18.90
N LEU A 203 -56.98 -59.36 19.67
CA LEU A 203 -57.56 -59.36 21.02
C LEU A 203 -59.04 -59.71 20.99
N GLU A 204 -59.76 -59.32 19.96
CA GLU A 204 -61.16 -59.74 19.79
C GLU A 204 -61.26 -61.24 19.50
N VAL A 205 -60.37 -61.78 18.66
CA VAL A 205 -60.27 -63.21 18.34
C VAL A 205 -59.74 -64.02 19.54
N ALA A 206 -58.78 -63.48 20.29
CA ALA A 206 -58.20 -64.06 21.49
C ALA A 206 -59.19 -64.01 22.65
N ARG A 207 -59.99 -62.95 22.83
CA ARG A 207 -61.14 -62.95 23.75
C ARG A 207 -62.15 -64.03 23.35
N LYS A 208 -62.38 -64.25 22.05
CA LYS A 208 -63.21 -65.35 21.55
C LYS A 208 -62.55 -66.73 21.74
N ARG A 209 -61.22 -66.84 21.75
CA ARG A 209 -60.45 -68.09 21.93
C ARG A 209 -60.17 -68.42 23.39
N ILE A 210 -59.91 -67.47 24.28
CA ILE A 210 -59.82 -67.65 25.74
C ILE A 210 -61.19 -68.10 26.25
N LYS A 211 -62.29 -67.55 25.73
CA LYS A 211 -63.64 -68.09 25.96
C LYS A 211 -63.84 -69.55 25.46
N LYS A 212 -62.94 -70.05 24.61
CA LYS A 212 -62.90 -71.44 24.10
C LYS A 212 -61.82 -72.31 24.77
N LEU A 213 -60.77 -71.71 25.34
CA LEU A 213 -59.63 -72.40 25.95
C LEU A 213 -59.68 -72.38 27.49
N GLU A 214 -60.44 -71.48 28.12
CA GLU A 214 -60.96 -71.68 29.48
C GLU A 214 -61.82 -72.96 29.56
N LYS A 215 -62.29 -73.47 28.41
CA LYS A 215 -63.01 -74.75 28.29
C LYS A 215 -62.11 -75.96 28.04
N SER A 216 -60.80 -75.80 27.93
CA SER A 216 -59.91 -76.90 27.62
C SER A 216 -58.51 -76.61 28.15
N ASP A 217 -58.31 -77.03 29.41
CA ASP A 217 -57.18 -77.84 29.85
C ASP A 217 -55.76 -77.27 29.63
N ASN A 218 -54.99 -76.97 30.69
CA ASN A 218 -54.19 -77.95 31.43
C ASN A 218 -53.66 -79.04 30.45
N VAL A 219 -52.37 -79.20 30.17
CA VAL A 219 -51.26 -79.30 31.11
C VAL A 219 -50.05 -79.84 30.30
N ILE A 220 -48.81 -79.51 30.71
CA ILE A 220 -47.56 -80.32 30.62
C ILE A 220 -46.97 -80.53 29.20
N GLY A 221 -45.65 -80.50 28.96
CA GLY A 221 -44.47 -80.41 29.82
C GLY A 221 -43.21 -80.73 29.00
N SER A 222 -42.06 -80.57 29.64
CA SER A 222 -40.68 -80.63 29.14
C SER A 222 -39.88 -81.56 30.05
N GLU A 223 -38.79 -82.20 29.57
CA GLU A 223 -37.63 -82.59 30.41
C GLU A 223 -36.43 -83.19 29.63
N SER A 224 -35.87 -82.48 28.63
CA SER A 224 -34.55 -82.84 28.04
C SER A 224 -33.51 -81.70 28.14
N SER A 225 -33.90 -80.55 28.70
CA SER A 225 -33.10 -79.32 28.66
C SER A 225 -31.97 -79.22 29.69
N ALA A 226 -31.92 -80.04 30.74
CA ALA A 226 -31.12 -79.73 31.94
C ALA A 226 -29.59 -79.71 31.73
N MET A 227 -29.02 -80.59 30.91
CA MET A 227 -27.55 -80.67 30.76
C MET A 227 -26.99 -79.64 29.77
N VAL A 228 -27.72 -79.40 28.68
CA VAL A 228 -27.43 -78.31 27.72
C VAL A 228 -27.58 -76.95 28.41
N LEU A 229 -28.56 -76.81 29.31
CA LEU A 229 -28.75 -75.61 30.11
C LEU A 229 -27.52 -75.25 30.95
N GLN A 230 -26.78 -76.23 31.47
CA GLN A 230 -25.67 -75.95 32.38
C GLN A 230 -24.39 -75.45 31.68
N GLN A 231 -24.07 -75.97 30.48
CA GLN A 231 -22.97 -75.42 29.67
C GLN A 231 -23.31 -74.02 29.15
N LEU A 232 -24.55 -73.83 28.66
CA LEU A 232 -25.06 -72.52 28.31
C LEU A 232 -24.99 -71.56 29.50
N GLN A 233 -25.30 -72.01 30.72
CA GLN A 233 -25.26 -71.16 31.92
C GLN A 233 -23.86 -70.62 32.21
N ASN A 234 -22.80 -71.41 31.98
CA ASN A 234 -21.42 -70.99 32.22
C ASN A 234 -20.93 -70.02 31.14
N GLU A 235 -21.17 -70.30 29.86
CA GLU A 235 -20.83 -69.39 28.76
C GLU A 235 -21.60 -68.07 28.86
N ILE A 236 -22.88 -68.12 29.24
CA ILE A 236 -23.70 -66.95 29.56
C ILE A 236 -23.08 -66.14 30.71
N SER A 237 -22.52 -66.78 31.74
CA SER A 237 -21.93 -66.03 32.86
C SER A 237 -20.65 -65.30 32.46
N PHE A 238 -19.80 -65.92 31.63
CA PHE A 238 -18.59 -65.29 31.09
C PHE A 238 -18.92 -64.14 30.14
N LEU A 239 -19.83 -64.35 29.18
CA LEU A 239 -20.29 -63.28 28.30
C LEU A 239 -20.91 -62.13 29.10
N LYS A 240 -21.72 -62.42 30.13
CA LYS A 240 -22.29 -61.38 31.01
C LYS A 240 -21.21 -60.53 31.68
N GLN A 241 -20.12 -61.14 32.14
CA GLN A 241 -19.01 -60.40 32.75
C GLN A 241 -18.27 -59.52 31.74
N GLN A 242 -18.00 -60.04 30.55
CA GLN A 242 -17.36 -59.29 29.47
C GLN A 242 -18.25 -58.13 28.99
N HIS A 243 -19.54 -58.36 28.78
CA HIS A 243 -20.51 -57.32 28.44
C HIS A 243 -20.63 -56.28 29.55
N ALA A 244 -20.65 -56.68 30.83
CA ALA A 244 -20.69 -55.73 31.93
C ALA A 244 -19.45 -54.83 31.98
N ALA A 245 -18.26 -55.36 31.66
CA ALA A 245 -17.03 -54.57 31.56
C ALA A 245 -17.07 -53.62 30.36
N ALA A 246 -17.51 -54.10 29.19
CA ALA A 246 -17.65 -53.29 27.98
C ALA A 246 -18.69 -52.17 28.16
N ILE A 247 -19.83 -52.45 28.80
CA ILE A 247 -20.87 -51.46 29.13
C ILE A 247 -20.30 -50.40 30.07
N LYS A 248 -19.54 -50.78 31.11
CA LYS A 248 -18.92 -49.80 32.01
C LYS A 248 -17.89 -48.91 31.31
N SER A 249 -17.09 -49.46 30.39
CA SER A 249 -16.15 -48.65 29.60
C SER A 249 -16.89 -47.73 28.62
N GLU A 250 -17.98 -48.21 28.02
CA GLU A 250 -18.80 -47.41 27.10
C GLU A 250 -19.54 -46.30 27.84
N GLN A 251 -20.11 -46.58 29.01
CA GLN A 251 -20.73 -45.59 29.89
C GLN A 251 -19.75 -44.48 30.28
N LYS A 252 -18.51 -44.82 30.65
CA LYS A 252 -17.48 -43.80 30.94
C LYS A 252 -17.15 -42.96 29.72
N ARG A 253 -17.03 -43.58 28.54
CA ARG A 253 -16.76 -42.88 27.28
C ARG A 253 -17.92 -41.96 26.90
N ALA A 254 -19.16 -42.41 27.10
CA ALA A 254 -20.38 -41.63 26.88
C ALA A 254 -20.46 -40.43 27.82
N VAL A 255 -20.20 -40.59 29.12
CA VAL A 255 -20.20 -39.46 30.08
C VAL A 255 -19.14 -38.42 29.73
N VAL A 256 -17.92 -38.83 29.35
CA VAL A 256 -16.88 -37.87 28.94
C VAL A 256 -17.25 -37.16 27.63
N ALA A 257 -17.91 -37.85 26.70
CA ALA A 257 -18.43 -37.24 25.48
C ALA A 257 -19.55 -36.23 25.81
N GLU A 258 -20.48 -36.58 26.70
CA GLU A 258 -21.58 -35.73 27.17
C GLU A 258 -21.07 -34.48 27.91
N GLU A 259 -20.05 -34.60 28.75
CA GLU A 259 -19.44 -33.43 29.40
C GLU A 259 -18.76 -32.49 28.38
N ARG A 260 -18.19 -33.04 27.31
CA ARG A 260 -17.58 -32.24 26.24
C ARG A 260 -18.65 -31.56 25.38
N THR A 261 -19.72 -32.25 25.01
CA THR A 261 -20.82 -31.65 24.26
C THR A 261 -21.50 -30.57 25.09
N LYS A 262 -21.75 -30.80 26.37
CA LYS A 262 -22.34 -29.80 27.27
C LYS A 262 -21.49 -28.53 27.40
N LYS A 263 -20.16 -28.66 27.46
CA LYS A 263 -19.24 -27.50 27.45
C LYS A 263 -19.29 -26.75 26.13
N LEU A 264 -19.35 -27.48 25.01
CA LEU A 264 -19.46 -26.88 23.69
C LEU A 264 -20.79 -26.14 23.52
N GLU A 265 -21.89 -26.76 23.95
CA GLU A 265 -23.23 -26.17 23.97
C GLU A 265 -23.28 -24.90 24.80
N ALA A 266 -22.69 -24.88 26.00
CA ALA A 266 -22.64 -23.67 26.83
C ALA A 266 -21.88 -22.51 26.14
N LEU A 267 -20.76 -22.81 25.46
CA LEU A 267 -20.02 -21.80 24.68
C LEU A 267 -20.81 -21.31 23.46
N HIS A 268 -21.54 -22.21 22.81
CA HIS A 268 -22.43 -21.85 21.72
C HIS A 268 -23.61 -21.03 22.20
N GLU A 269 -24.22 -21.36 23.33
CA GLU A 269 -25.32 -20.63 23.95
C GLU A 269 -24.88 -19.22 24.35
N GLU A 270 -23.69 -19.05 24.95
CA GLU A 270 -23.12 -17.73 25.26
C GLU A 270 -22.90 -16.90 23.99
N ARG A 271 -22.34 -17.52 22.94
CA ARG A 271 -22.17 -16.86 21.65
C ARG A 271 -23.50 -16.47 21.03
N VAL A 272 -24.49 -17.36 21.03
CA VAL A 272 -25.83 -17.10 20.50
C VAL A 272 -26.49 -15.98 21.29
N ALA A 273 -26.45 -16.00 22.62
CA ALA A 273 -26.98 -14.93 23.47
C ALA A 273 -26.32 -13.57 23.17
N SER A 274 -25.00 -13.54 22.94
CA SER A 274 -24.30 -12.30 22.55
C SER A 274 -24.74 -11.79 21.16
N LEU A 275 -24.96 -12.69 20.22
CA LEU A 275 -25.43 -12.37 18.87
C LEU A 275 -26.89 -11.92 18.88
N GLU A 276 -27.75 -12.59 19.66
CA GLU A 276 -29.14 -12.20 19.88
C GLU A 276 -29.25 -10.84 20.54
N SER A 277 -28.42 -10.54 21.55
CA SER A 277 -28.35 -9.20 22.16
C SER A 277 -27.97 -8.14 21.12
N ARG A 278 -26.94 -8.39 20.32
CA ARG A 278 -26.50 -7.46 19.28
C ARG A 278 -27.55 -7.32 18.16
N LEU A 279 -28.25 -8.40 17.81
CA LEU A 279 -29.34 -8.40 16.84
C LEU A 279 -30.58 -7.67 17.39
N ALA A 280 -30.86 -7.76 18.68
CA ALA A 280 -31.91 -6.99 19.35
C ALA A 280 -31.58 -5.49 19.37
N GLU A 281 -30.33 -5.13 19.64
CA GLU A 281 -29.85 -3.74 19.52
C GLU A 281 -29.97 -3.22 18.09
N LEU A 282 -29.55 -4.01 17.10
CA LEU A 282 -29.68 -3.64 15.69
C LEU A 282 -31.16 -3.55 15.27
N SER A 283 -32.00 -4.48 15.70
CA SER A 283 -33.44 -4.45 15.43
C SER A 283 -34.12 -3.24 16.09
N LYS A 284 -33.69 -2.85 17.29
CA LYS A 284 -34.18 -1.65 17.97
C LYS A 284 -33.76 -0.38 17.25
N THR A 285 -32.50 -0.30 16.80
CA THR A 285 -32.02 0.86 16.03
C THR A 285 -32.70 0.95 14.68
N VAL A 286 -32.79 -0.14 13.91
CA VAL A 286 -33.53 -0.19 12.64
C VAL A 286 -35.00 0.15 12.84
N GLY A 287 -35.66 -0.40 13.87
CA GLY A 287 -37.04 -0.05 14.21
C GLY A 287 -37.23 1.42 14.60
N SER A 288 -36.23 2.04 15.24
CA SER A 288 -36.26 3.48 15.52
C SER A 288 -36.11 4.32 14.24
N TYR A 289 -35.23 3.90 13.31
CA TYR A 289 -35.08 4.56 12.02
C TYR A 289 -36.32 4.41 11.14
N ASP A 290 -36.97 3.24 11.14
CA ASP A 290 -38.18 3.02 10.33
C ASP A 290 -39.38 3.81 10.88
N ARG A 291 -39.55 3.87 12.21
CA ARG A 291 -40.53 4.77 12.84
C ARG A 291 -40.27 6.24 12.51
N LEU A 292 -39.01 6.66 12.55
CA LEU A 292 -38.64 8.03 12.21
C LEU A 292 -38.91 8.33 10.73
N ARG A 293 -38.61 7.38 9.84
CA ARG A 293 -38.91 7.46 8.41
C ARG A 293 -40.41 7.56 8.14
N GLN A 294 -41.23 6.79 8.87
CA GLN A 294 -42.69 6.86 8.73
C GLN A 294 -43.23 8.20 9.25
N GLN A 295 -42.70 8.70 10.38
CA GLN A 295 -43.01 10.03 10.88
C GLN A 295 -42.63 11.12 9.87
N ASP A 296 -41.48 11.01 9.22
CA ASP A 296 -41.04 11.95 8.18
C ASP A 296 -41.91 11.85 6.93
N GLN A 297 -42.33 10.64 6.52
CA GLN A 297 -43.29 10.46 5.42
C GLN A 297 -44.65 11.11 5.74
N ASP A 298 -45.18 10.91 6.95
CA ASP A 298 -46.41 11.54 7.41
C ASP A 298 -46.29 13.08 7.44
N ASN A 299 -45.15 13.59 7.89
CA ASN A 299 -44.86 15.02 7.89
C ASN A 299 -44.77 15.57 6.47
N ILE A 300 -44.11 14.86 5.55
CA ILE A 300 -44.04 15.21 4.12
C ILE A 300 -45.45 15.21 3.52
N HIS A 301 -46.30 14.22 3.85
CA HIS A 301 -47.68 14.19 3.39
C HIS A 301 -48.48 15.39 3.91
N LYS A 302 -48.38 15.73 5.19
CA LYS A 302 -49.03 16.93 5.77
C LYS A 302 -48.53 18.22 5.14
N LEU A 303 -47.23 18.32 4.84
CA LEU A 303 -46.65 19.49 4.17
C LEU A 303 -47.11 19.56 2.71
N LYS A 304 -47.16 18.44 1.98
CA LYS A 304 -47.74 18.36 0.63
C LYS A 304 -49.21 18.75 0.63
N GLU A 305 -49.97 18.32 1.64
CA GLU A 305 -51.37 18.70 1.80
C GLU A 305 -51.54 20.19 2.06
N ARG A 306 -50.71 20.79 2.93
CA ARG A 306 -50.69 22.25 3.14
C ARG A 306 -50.27 23.01 1.89
N ILE A 307 -49.25 22.54 1.17
CA ILE A 307 -48.84 23.13 -0.11
C ILE A 307 -50.00 23.05 -1.10
N ALA A 308 -50.70 21.91 -1.20
CA ALA A 308 -51.90 21.79 -2.04
C ALA A 308 -53.06 22.71 -1.58
N GLN A 309 -53.19 22.98 -0.28
CA GLN A 309 -54.14 23.96 0.26
C GLN A 309 -53.74 25.40 -0.10
N PHE A 310 -52.44 25.71 -0.18
CA PHE A 310 -51.93 27.02 -0.59
C PHE A 310 -51.87 27.21 -2.11
N ASP A 311 -51.68 26.13 -2.88
CA ASP A 311 -51.70 26.10 -4.35
C ASP A 311 -53.14 26.12 -4.92
N ASN A 312 -54.17 26.08 -4.07
CA ASN A 312 -55.54 26.41 -4.44
C ASN A 312 -55.73 27.94 -4.42
N PRO A 313 -55.79 28.62 -5.57
CA PRO A 313 -55.74 30.08 -5.66
C PRO A 313 -57.03 30.81 -5.22
N ASP A 314 -57.97 30.12 -4.58
CA ASP A 314 -59.30 30.66 -4.22
C ASP A 314 -59.66 30.59 -2.72
N SER A 315 -58.67 30.49 -1.82
CA SER A 315 -58.96 30.62 -0.37
C SER A 315 -57.94 31.49 0.39
N GLY A 316 -58.01 32.80 0.14
CA GLY A 316 -57.62 33.78 1.16
C GLY A 316 -58.51 33.63 2.42
N PRO A 317 -58.04 34.05 3.61
CA PRO A 317 -58.72 33.76 4.86
C PRO A 317 -59.97 34.64 5.01
N SER A 318 -61.13 34.14 4.58
CA SER A 318 -62.41 34.70 5.01
C SER A 318 -62.78 34.08 6.36
N VAL A 319 -62.75 34.91 7.40
CA VAL A 319 -63.44 34.66 8.65
C VAL A 319 -64.93 34.47 8.34
N SER A 320 -65.41 33.23 8.35
CA SER A 320 -66.84 32.94 8.36
C SER A 320 -67.10 31.69 9.20
N VAL A 321 -67.29 31.92 10.49
CA VAL A 321 -67.98 30.99 11.38
C VAL A 321 -69.44 30.92 10.93
N GLN A 322 -69.81 29.86 10.22
CA GLN A 322 -71.17 29.35 10.17
C GLN A 322 -71.16 27.84 10.05
N GLU A 323 -71.20 27.16 11.19
CA GLU A 323 -71.78 25.82 11.27
C GLU A 323 -73.05 25.89 12.11
N LYS A 324 -74.18 25.72 11.42
CA LYS A 324 -75.49 25.46 12.00
C LYS A 324 -75.53 23.99 12.45
N SER A 325 -75.39 23.75 13.75
CA SER A 325 -75.90 22.53 14.39
C SER A 325 -77.00 22.91 15.37
N LYS A 326 -78.14 22.24 15.26
CA LYS A 326 -79.34 22.46 16.10
C LYS A 326 -78.96 22.29 17.58
N PRO A 327 -79.31 23.23 18.47
CA PRO A 327 -79.06 23.05 19.89
C PRO A 327 -80.00 21.97 20.43
N MET A 328 -79.38 20.96 21.02
CA MET A 328 -79.94 20.06 22.01
C MET A 328 -80.81 20.89 22.99
N ARG A 329 -82.11 20.57 23.09
CA ARG A 329 -83.06 21.29 23.95
C ARG A 329 -82.45 21.47 25.34
N CYS A 330 -82.39 22.71 25.82
CA CYS A 330 -81.85 23.01 27.13
C CYS A 330 -82.61 22.20 28.18
N VAL A 331 -81.90 21.68 29.19
CA VAL A 331 -82.48 20.97 30.33
C VAL A 331 -83.64 21.76 30.94
N ASN A 332 -83.58 23.09 30.92
CA ASN A 332 -84.64 23.98 31.39
C ASN A 332 -85.94 23.90 30.57
N GLU A 333 -85.88 23.77 29.24
CA GLU A 333 -87.09 23.60 28.41
C GLU A 333 -87.74 22.22 28.67
N ILE A 334 -86.92 21.20 28.92
CA ILE A 334 -87.38 19.86 29.31
C ILE A 334 -88.01 19.91 30.71
N VAL A 335 -87.40 20.64 31.64
CA VAL A 335 -87.94 20.85 32.99
C VAL A 335 -89.26 21.61 32.95
N ASP A 336 -89.36 22.67 32.15
CA ASP A 336 -90.60 23.45 31.99
C ASP A 336 -91.71 22.60 31.37
N GLU A 337 -91.38 21.75 30.40
CA GLU A 337 -92.31 20.81 29.79
C GLU A 337 -92.75 19.71 30.77
N ILE A 338 -91.83 19.19 31.60
CA ILE A 338 -92.15 18.24 32.68
C ILE A 338 -93.04 18.90 33.74
N VAL A 339 -92.79 20.16 34.11
CA VAL A 339 -93.62 20.91 35.06
C VAL A 339 -95.01 21.17 34.48
N ARG A 340 -95.09 21.50 33.19
CA ARG A 340 -96.35 21.67 32.47
C ARG A 340 -97.13 20.36 32.42
N LEU A 341 -96.48 19.25 32.05
CA LEU A 341 -97.07 17.91 32.03
C LEU A 341 -97.49 17.46 33.43
N LYS A 342 -96.69 17.73 34.48
CA LYS A 342 -97.04 17.49 35.88
C LYS A 342 -98.29 18.25 36.30
N LYS A 343 -98.41 19.51 35.90
CA LYS A 343 -99.57 20.35 36.21
C LYS A 343 -100.83 19.85 35.50
N ILE A 344 -100.72 19.44 34.23
CA ILE A 344 -101.82 18.82 33.47
C ILE A 344 -102.25 17.50 34.11
N LEU A 345 -101.29 16.66 34.50
CA LEU A 345 -101.55 15.36 35.13
C LEU A 345 -102.22 15.51 36.50
N GLN A 346 -101.82 16.53 37.29
CA GLN A 346 -102.51 16.89 38.53
C GLN A 346 -103.93 17.42 38.30
N ILE A 347 -104.15 18.24 37.27
CA ILE A 347 -105.48 18.78 36.93
C ILE A 347 -106.42 17.67 36.45
N GLU A 348 -105.96 16.76 35.59
CA GLU A 348 -106.78 15.65 35.11
C GLU A 348 -107.03 14.60 36.21
N ASN A 349 -106.06 14.32 37.06
CA ASN A 349 -106.24 13.44 38.22
C ASN A 349 -107.25 13.99 39.25
N ALA A 350 -107.42 15.31 39.32
CA ALA A 350 -108.45 15.97 40.15
C ALA A 350 -109.86 15.90 39.55
N LYS A 351 -110.02 15.61 38.25
CA LYS A 351 -111.31 15.46 37.56
C LYS A 351 -111.85 14.03 37.60
N ILE A 352 -111.04 13.06 38.02
CA ILE A 352 -111.42 11.64 38.12
C ILE A 352 -112.18 11.42 39.44
N ALA A 353 -113.26 10.65 39.41
CA ALA A 353 -114.14 10.40 40.56
C ALA A 353 -113.46 9.72 41.76
N ASN A 354 -112.27 9.12 41.56
CA ASN A 354 -111.34 8.65 42.59
C ASN A 354 -109.94 9.19 42.26
N PRO A 355 -109.44 10.23 42.95
CA PRO A 355 -108.10 10.77 42.72
C PRO A 355 -107.04 9.75 43.16
N ILE A 356 -106.08 9.43 42.28
CA ILE A 356 -104.94 8.57 42.60
C ILE A 356 -103.88 9.43 43.27
N ASP A 357 -103.29 9.01 44.41
CA ASP A 357 -102.21 9.77 45.04
C ASP A 357 -100.91 9.68 44.22
N VAL A 358 -100.77 10.61 43.27
CA VAL A 358 -99.59 10.77 42.40
C VAL A 358 -98.38 11.33 43.15
N SER A 359 -98.51 11.72 44.42
CA SER A 359 -97.42 12.31 45.21
C SER A 359 -96.27 11.32 45.42
N ARG A 360 -96.57 10.02 45.52
CA ARG A 360 -95.56 8.95 45.67
C ARG A 360 -94.64 8.77 44.46
N ILE A 361 -95.08 9.17 43.26
CA ILE A 361 -94.27 9.07 42.03
C ILE A 361 -93.27 10.22 41.94
N PHE A 362 -93.60 11.38 42.52
CA PHE A 362 -92.73 12.56 42.53
C PHE A 362 -91.75 12.59 43.73
N THR A 363 -91.86 11.63 44.66
CA THR A 363 -90.99 11.51 45.85
C THR A 363 -89.90 10.46 45.72
N SER A 364 -89.49 10.09 44.50
CA SER A 364 -88.30 9.25 44.33
C SER A 364 -87.04 9.97 44.86
N SER A 365 -86.69 9.63 46.09
CA SER A 365 -85.38 9.67 46.73
C SER A 365 -84.62 11.01 46.77
N THR A 366 -84.92 11.84 47.77
CA THR A 366 -84.05 12.95 48.20
C THR A 366 -82.67 12.49 48.74
N ASN A 367 -82.44 11.19 48.91
CA ASN A 367 -81.16 10.62 49.34
C ASN A 367 -80.17 10.33 48.19
N ASP A 368 -80.59 10.38 46.92
CA ASP A 368 -79.69 10.12 45.79
C ASP A 368 -78.88 11.37 45.38
N HIS A 369 -79.28 12.57 45.84
CA HIS A 369 -78.66 13.82 45.40
C HIS A 369 -77.34 14.16 46.11
N GLY A 370 -77.15 13.73 47.36
CA GLY A 370 -75.90 13.93 48.11
C GLY A 370 -74.75 13.10 47.53
N VAL A 371 -75.02 11.84 47.21
CA VAL A 371 -74.07 10.93 46.51
C VAL A 371 -73.74 11.50 45.12
N CYS A 372 -74.74 11.99 44.39
CA CYS A 372 -74.55 12.65 43.10
C CYS A 372 -73.69 13.93 43.18
N MET A 373 -73.84 14.75 44.23
CA MET A 373 -73.05 15.97 44.41
C MET A 373 -71.60 15.67 44.81
N GLU A 374 -71.38 14.67 45.66
CA GLU A 374 -70.04 14.20 46.01
C GLU A 374 -69.33 13.56 44.81
N GLU A 375 -70.04 12.79 44.00
CA GLU A 375 -69.54 12.22 42.75
C GLU A 375 -69.22 13.32 41.72
N GLN A 376 -70.04 14.37 41.62
CA GLN A 376 -69.76 15.54 40.77
C GLN A 376 -68.50 16.30 41.21
N LEU A 377 -68.29 16.48 42.51
CA LEU A 377 -67.08 17.12 43.05
C LEU A 377 -65.83 16.27 42.82
N ARG A 378 -65.94 14.95 42.98
CA ARG A 378 -64.86 14.01 42.67
C ARG A 378 -64.49 14.06 41.19
N LEU A 379 -65.48 14.00 40.29
CA LEU A 379 -65.28 14.10 38.86
C LEU A 379 -64.64 15.44 38.45
N ARG A 380 -65.01 16.56 39.11
CA ARG A 380 -64.33 17.85 38.88
C ARG A 380 -62.85 17.81 39.25
N ARG A 381 -62.53 17.26 40.43
CA ARG A 381 -61.13 17.15 40.89
C ARG A 381 -60.32 16.23 39.98
N ASP A 382 -60.91 15.12 39.54
CA ASP A 382 -60.28 14.20 38.59
C ASP A 382 -60.08 14.88 37.22
N LEU A 383 -61.00 15.75 36.80
CA LEU A 383 -60.89 16.53 35.56
C LEU A 383 -59.82 17.63 35.66
N GLU A 384 -59.72 18.32 36.79
CA GLU A 384 -58.64 19.29 37.08
C GLU A 384 -57.27 18.61 37.13
N ASN A 385 -57.16 17.44 37.78
CA ASN A 385 -55.93 16.64 37.80
C ASN A 385 -55.53 16.20 36.39
N CYS A 386 -56.49 15.71 35.60
CA CYS A 386 -56.26 15.29 34.22
C CYS A 386 -55.85 16.47 33.33
N GLN A 387 -56.39 17.68 33.57
CA GLN A 387 -55.96 18.91 32.89
C GLN A 387 -54.51 19.29 33.24
N MET A 388 -54.13 19.22 34.52
CA MET A 388 -52.76 19.51 34.96
C MET A 388 -51.76 18.52 34.36
N GLU A 389 -52.08 17.23 34.36
CA GLU A 389 -51.27 16.19 33.71
C GLU A 389 -51.15 16.45 32.19
N ASN A 390 -52.21 16.90 31.53
CA ASN A 390 -52.18 17.26 30.11
C ASN A 390 -51.23 18.43 29.82
N VAL A 391 -51.19 19.45 30.69
CA VAL A 391 -50.28 20.60 30.56
C VAL A 391 -48.83 20.16 30.73
N GLU A 392 -48.56 19.28 31.69
CA GLU A 392 -47.22 18.77 31.95
C GLU A 392 -46.71 17.86 30.82
N LEU A 393 -47.57 16.98 30.31
CA LEU A 393 -47.32 16.21 29.09
C LEU A 393 -47.05 17.10 27.88
N ARG A 394 -47.82 18.19 27.69
CA ARG A 394 -47.59 19.17 26.61
C ARG A 394 -46.23 19.85 26.72
N ARG A 395 -45.83 20.25 27.94
CA ARG A 395 -44.50 20.83 28.18
C ARG A 395 -43.39 19.83 27.87
N SER A 396 -43.54 18.58 28.30
CA SER A 396 -42.57 17.50 28.02
C SER A 396 -42.41 17.25 26.51
N VAL A 397 -43.53 17.19 25.79
CA VAL A 397 -43.55 17.06 24.33
C VAL A 397 -42.83 18.24 23.64
N GLU A 398 -43.01 19.47 24.12
CA GLU A 398 -42.35 20.65 23.54
C GLU A 398 -40.83 20.62 23.73
N VAL A 399 -40.36 20.19 24.91
CA VAL A 399 -38.92 19.97 25.16
C VAL A 399 -38.37 18.87 24.25
N GLN A 400 -39.08 17.75 24.11
CA GLN A 400 -38.67 16.67 23.21
C GLN A 400 -38.59 17.12 21.74
N LYS A 401 -39.54 17.95 21.27
CA LYS A 401 -39.47 18.55 19.92
C LYS A 401 -38.22 19.40 19.74
N SER A 402 -37.87 20.23 20.73
CA SER A 402 -36.63 21.03 20.67
C SER A 402 -35.38 20.15 20.58
N HIS A 403 -35.35 19.04 21.32
CA HIS A 403 -34.24 18.09 21.27
C HIS A 403 -34.15 17.38 19.92
N ILE A 404 -35.28 16.94 19.37
CA ILE A 404 -35.38 16.36 18.03
C ILE A 404 -34.88 17.37 16.98
N HIS A 405 -35.27 18.64 17.07
CA HIS A 405 -34.80 19.68 16.15
C HIS A 405 -33.28 19.85 16.21
N THR A 406 -32.71 19.90 17.41
CA THR A 406 -31.26 20.06 17.61
C THR A 406 -30.50 18.84 17.06
N LEU A 407 -31.04 17.63 17.25
CA LEU A 407 -30.47 16.40 16.69
C LEU A 407 -30.56 16.39 15.16
N GLN A 408 -31.69 16.81 14.59
CA GLN A 408 -31.84 16.95 13.13
C GLN A 408 -30.83 17.93 12.54
N GLU A 409 -30.55 19.04 13.23
CA GLU A 409 -29.53 20.00 12.80
C GLU A 409 -28.12 19.43 12.88
N LYS A 410 -27.79 18.71 13.95
CA LYS A 410 -26.52 17.96 14.06
C LYS A 410 -26.36 16.93 12.94
N VAL A 411 -27.40 16.16 12.63
CA VAL A 411 -27.37 15.20 11.52
C VAL A 411 -27.12 15.91 10.19
N LYS A 412 -27.73 17.06 9.94
CA LYS A 412 -27.46 17.86 8.73
C LYS A 412 -26.01 18.33 8.65
N VAL A 413 -25.42 18.76 9.76
CA VAL A 413 -24.01 19.20 9.79
C VAL A 413 -23.07 18.00 9.58
N LEU A 414 -23.34 16.87 10.24
CA LEU A 414 -22.54 15.65 10.07
C LEU A 414 -22.60 15.14 8.63
N ASN A 415 -23.78 15.14 7.99
CA ASN A 415 -23.90 14.75 6.58
C ASN A 415 -23.09 15.67 5.66
N ARG A 416 -23.13 17.00 5.87
CA ARG A 416 -22.29 17.93 5.10
C ARG A 416 -20.79 17.66 5.27
N ASN A 417 -20.35 17.39 6.51
CA ASN A 417 -18.94 17.07 6.77
C ASN A 417 -18.54 15.74 6.11
N ILE A 418 -19.42 14.74 6.09
CA ILE A 418 -19.20 13.49 5.35
C ILE A 418 -19.08 13.78 3.86
N ASP A 419 -19.99 14.56 3.27
CA ASP A 419 -19.95 14.93 1.85
C ASP A 419 -18.67 15.69 1.49
N GLU A 420 -18.23 16.63 2.33
CA GLU A 420 -16.98 17.38 2.16
C GLU A 420 -15.76 16.45 2.22
N GLN A 421 -15.70 15.53 3.19
CA GLN A 421 -14.61 14.55 3.30
C GLN A 421 -14.60 13.58 2.13
N GLU A 422 -15.76 13.13 1.66
CA GLU A 422 -15.86 12.28 0.46
C GLU A 422 -15.35 13.01 -0.78
N MET A 423 -15.67 14.31 -0.92
CA MET A 423 -15.19 15.12 -2.03
C MET A 423 -13.67 15.32 -1.98
N GLU A 424 -13.11 15.56 -0.79
CA GLU A 424 -11.67 15.69 -0.59
C GLU A 424 -10.93 14.38 -0.89
N LEU A 425 -11.45 13.25 -0.41
CA LEU A 425 -10.89 11.93 -0.71
C LEU A 425 -10.97 11.61 -2.21
N LYS A 426 -12.07 11.94 -2.89
CA LYS A 426 -12.19 11.80 -4.34
C LYS A 426 -11.16 12.67 -5.08
N SER A 427 -10.94 13.91 -4.64
CA SER A 427 -9.91 14.79 -5.22
C SER A 427 -8.50 14.20 -5.04
N LYS A 428 -8.15 13.75 -3.83
CA LYS A 428 -6.85 13.11 -3.56
C LYS A 428 -6.65 11.85 -4.40
N ALA A 429 -7.70 11.05 -4.57
CA ALA A 429 -7.66 9.86 -5.42
C ALA A 429 -7.42 10.23 -6.89
N THR A 430 -8.04 11.30 -7.40
CA THR A 430 -7.77 11.78 -8.76
C THR A 430 -6.35 12.30 -8.92
N ASP A 431 -5.84 13.06 -7.95
CA ASP A 431 -4.48 13.59 -7.97
C ASP A 431 -3.44 12.46 -8.00
N HIS A 432 -3.57 11.48 -7.10
CA HIS A 432 -2.71 10.29 -7.10
C HIS A 432 -2.81 9.49 -8.40
N ALA A 433 -3.99 9.38 -9.00
CA ALA A 433 -4.16 8.74 -10.30
C ALA A 433 -3.43 9.51 -11.42
N THR A 434 -3.40 10.85 -11.36
CA THR A 434 -2.62 11.66 -12.31
C THR A 434 -1.12 11.55 -12.08
N ASP A 435 -0.65 11.54 -10.84
CA ASP A 435 0.76 11.37 -10.48
C ASP A 435 1.28 10.03 -10.98
N ILE A 436 0.58 8.93 -10.68
CA ILE A 436 0.92 7.59 -11.15
C ILE A 436 0.96 7.55 -12.69
N ARG A 437 0.04 8.24 -13.37
CA ARG A 437 0.04 8.30 -14.84
C ARG A 437 1.26 9.06 -15.36
N SER A 438 1.61 10.20 -14.77
CA SER A 438 2.76 10.99 -15.16
C SER A 438 4.07 10.21 -14.95
N GLU A 439 4.17 9.49 -13.84
CA GLU A 439 5.35 8.70 -13.50
C GLU A 439 5.51 7.51 -14.45
N LYS A 440 4.41 6.80 -14.76
CA LYS A 440 4.39 5.76 -15.80
C LYS A 440 4.84 6.27 -17.17
N VAL A 441 4.49 7.50 -17.53
CA VAL A 441 4.93 8.11 -18.79
C VAL A 441 6.43 8.41 -18.75
N LYS A 442 6.93 9.03 -17.67
CA LYS A 442 8.38 9.28 -17.51
C LYS A 442 9.20 8.00 -17.61
N TRP A 443 8.80 6.93 -16.90
CA TRP A 443 9.52 5.65 -16.96
C TRP A 443 9.48 5.03 -18.36
N ARG A 444 8.35 5.16 -19.06
CA ARG A 444 8.24 4.72 -20.46
C ARG A 444 9.19 5.50 -21.36
N GLU A 445 9.31 6.81 -21.16
CA GLU A 445 10.23 7.66 -21.92
C GLU A 445 11.70 7.34 -21.61
N THR A 446 12.05 7.11 -20.34
CA THR A 446 13.42 6.71 -19.97
C THR A 446 13.81 5.36 -20.56
N VAL A 447 12.89 4.39 -20.55
CA VAL A 447 13.12 3.08 -21.17
C VAL A 447 13.30 3.25 -22.67
N ALA A 448 12.44 4.02 -23.34
CA ALA A 448 12.58 4.29 -24.77
C ALA A 448 13.89 5.02 -25.12
N ALA A 449 14.34 5.94 -24.27
CA ALA A 449 15.60 6.65 -24.45
C ALA A 449 16.82 5.72 -24.34
N VAL A 450 16.84 4.85 -23.32
CA VAL A 450 17.91 3.85 -23.12
C VAL A 450 17.90 2.82 -24.25
N GLU A 451 16.72 2.34 -24.67
CA GLU A 451 16.61 1.46 -25.85
C GLU A 451 17.13 2.13 -27.12
N ALA A 452 16.84 3.42 -27.33
CA ALA A 452 17.34 4.17 -28.47
C ALA A 452 18.87 4.34 -28.42
N GLU A 453 19.45 4.58 -27.24
CA GLU A 453 20.89 4.66 -27.04
C GLU A 453 21.57 3.32 -27.37
N TYR A 454 21.03 2.20 -26.89
CA TYR A 454 21.55 0.88 -27.22
C TYR A 454 21.44 0.56 -28.71
N ARG A 455 20.32 0.91 -29.36
CA ARG A 455 20.17 0.76 -30.81
C ARG A 455 21.20 1.60 -31.58
N SER A 456 21.44 2.84 -31.14
CA SER A 456 22.48 3.69 -31.73
C SER A 456 23.87 3.07 -31.56
N ARG A 457 24.18 2.53 -30.38
CA ARG A 457 25.47 1.90 -30.11
C ARG A 457 25.68 0.63 -30.93
N ILE A 458 24.64 -0.17 -31.12
CA ILE A 458 24.67 -1.34 -32.01
C ILE A 458 24.97 -0.90 -33.45
N ALA A 459 24.26 0.12 -33.95
CA ALA A 459 24.47 0.64 -35.30
C ALA A 459 25.91 1.18 -35.51
N GLU A 460 26.49 1.84 -34.51
CA GLU A 460 27.90 2.27 -34.56
C GLU A 460 28.87 1.08 -34.65
N LEU A 461 28.66 0.04 -33.84
CA LEU A 461 29.49 -1.16 -33.85
C LEU A 461 29.38 -1.92 -35.18
N GLU A 462 28.17 -2.03 -35.73
CA GLU A 462 27.93 -2.58 -37.07
C GLU A 462 28.65 -1.77 -38.15
N GLN A 463 28.63 -0.43 -38.06
CA GLN A 463 29.35 0.43 -39.00
C GLN A 463 30.87 0.26 -38.87
N HIS A 464 31.41 0.14 -37.65
CA HIS A 464 32.83 -0.13 -37.45
C HIS A 464 33.25 -1.48 -38.04
N LEU A 465 32.42 -2.50 -37.85
CA LEU A 465 32.65 -3.84 -38.40
C LEU A 465 32.57 -3.85 -39.93
N GLN A 466 31.62 -3.10 -40.51
CA GLN A 466 31.55 -2.91 -41.97
C GLN A 466 32.79 -2.19 -42.50
N LYS A 467 33.22 -1.09 -41.87
CA LYS A 467 34.46 -0.39 -42.24
C LYS A 467 35.69 -1.30 -42.14
N GLN A 468 35.75 -2.20 -41.16
CA GLN A 468 36.83 -3.17 -41.04
C GLN A 468 36.80 -4.21 -42.17
N ARG A 469 35.60 -4.70 -42.54
CA ARG A 469 35.42 -5.59 -43.70
C ARG A 469 35.85 -4.91 -44.99
N ASP A 470 35.43 -3.66 -45.20
CA ASP A 470 35.79 -2.89 -46.40
C ASP A 470 37.31 -2.65 -46.48
N ARG A 471 37.96 -2.28 -45.36
CA ARG A 471 39.43 -2.15 -45.30
C ARG A 471 40.15 -3.47 -45.57
N SER A 472 39.64 -4.57 -45.02
CA SER A 472 40.21 -5.90 -45.27
C SER A 472 40.05 -6.32 -46.73
N LEU A 473 38.94 -5.96 -47.36
CA LEU A 473 38.69 -6.21 -48.78
C LEU A 473 39.67 -5.41 -49.64
N VAL A 474 39.84 -4.12 -49.36
CA VAL A 474 40.83 -3.27 -50.05
C VAL A 474 42.25 -3.81 -49.88
N LEU A 475 42.65 -4.21 -48.67
CA LEU A 475 43.97 -4.81 -48.44
C LEU A 475 44.15 -6.12 -49.21
N LEU A 476 43.11 -6.95 -49.30
CA LEU A 476 43.14 -8.17 -50.12
C LEU A 476 43.29 -7.81 -51.60
N GLU A 477 42.57 -6.82 -52.11
CA GLU A 477 42.68 -6.35 -53.49
C GLU A 477 44.07 -5.78 -53.79
N GLU A 478 44.66 -5.00 -52.88
CA GLU A 478 46.04 -4.51 -52.97
C GLU A 478 47.04 -5.66 -53.01
N LYS A 479 46.86 -6.69 -52.16
CA LYS A 479 47.72 -7.88 -52.16
C LYS A 479 47.54 -8.72 -53.42
N GLU A 480 46.33 -8.84 -53.95
CA GLU A 480 46.08 -9.48 -55.24
C GLU A 480 46.70 -8.70 -56.41
N ASN A 481 46.64 -7.37 -56.37
CA ASN A 481 47.32 -6.49 -57.33
C ASN A 481 48.85 -6.66 -57.25
N GLU A 482 49.41 -6.73 -56.04
CA GLU A 482 50.84 -6.98 -55.81
C GLU A 482 51.24 -8.37 -56.32
N ILE A 483 50.45 -9.42 -56.02
CA ILE A 483 50.66 -10.77 -56.55
C ILE A 483 50.58 -10.77 -58.07
N ARG A 484 49.60 -10.07 -58.67
CA ARG A 484 49.51 -9.91 -60.13
C ARG A 484 50.73 -9.20 -60.70
N ALA A 485 51.16 -8.09 -60.12
CA ALA A 485 52.35 -7.35 -60.55
C ALA A 485 53.62 -8.20 -60.42
N LEU A 486 53.78 -8.95 -59.33
CA LEU A 486 54.87 -9.89 -59.13
C LEU A 486 54.82 -11.01 -60.17
N ARG A 487 53.66 -11.63 -60.42
CA ARG A 487 53.49 -12.64 -61.49
C ARG A 487 53.80 -12.08 -62.88
N THR A 488 53.35 -10.86 -63.18
CA THR A 488 53.65 -10.20 -64.46
C THR A 488 55.14 -9.90 -64.57
N SER A 489 55.77 -9.37 -63.53
CA SER A 489 57.22 -9.12 -63.49
C SER A 489 58.03 -10.42 -63.59
N PHE A 490 57.56 -11.49 -62.95
CA PHE A 490 58.15 -12.82 -63.04
C PHE A 490 58.00 -13.41 -64.45
N ASN A 491 56.84 -13.29 -65.10
CA ASN A 491 56.65 -13.70 -66.49
C ASN A 491 57.44 -12.84 -67.49
N ILE A 492 57.72 -11.57 -67.17
CA ILE A 492 58.58 -10.70 -67.99
C ILE A 492 60.05 -11.10 -67.83
N PHE A 493 60.48 -11.46 -66.62
CA PHE A 493 61.86 -11.86 -66.31
C PHE A 493 62.16 -13.32 -66.66
N MET A 494 61.11 -14.16 -66.68
CA MET A 494 61.10 -15.54 -67.13
C MET A 494 59.94 -15.70 -68.12
N PRO A 495 60.13 -15.35 -69.41
CA PRO A 495 59.15 -15.72 -70.41
C PRO A 495 59.21 -17.24 -70.52
N SER A 496 58.28 -17.94 -69.85
CA SER A 496 58.13 -19.36 -70.08
C SER A 496 57.65 -19.54 -71.52
N THR A 497 58.55 -20.10 -72.31
CA THR A 497 58.28 -20.85 -73.53
C THR A 497 57.04 -21.72 -73.38
N GLU A 498 56.27 -21.79 -74.46
CA GLU A 498 54.97 -22.45 -74.61
C GLU A 498 54.87 -23.88 -74.06
N ASP A 499 53.61 -24.23 -73.75
CA ASP A 499 52.95 -25.55 -73.78
C ASP A 499 53.27 -26.65 -72.75
N ALA A 500 52.23 -27.05 -72.00
CA ALA A 500 51.64 -28.41 -72.06
C ALA A 500 50.50 -28.61 -71.04
N THR A 501 49.27 -28.61 -71.56
CA THR A 501 48.17 -29.58 -71.35
C THR A 501 47.99 -30.33 -70.00
N GLU A 502 46.80 -30.10 -69.43
CA GLU A 502 45.83 -31.06 -68.84
C GLU A 502 46.32 -32.24 -68.00
N THR A 503 45.83 -32.33 -66.75
CA THR A 503 45.09 -33.52 -66.26
C THR A 503 44.40 -33.25 -64.92
N SER A 504 43.20 -33.80 -64.83
CA SER A 504 42.22 -33.73 -63.75
C SER A 504 42.58 -34.56 -62.50
N SER A 505 41.78 -34.33 -61.45
CA SER A 505 41.28 -35.28 -60.44
C SER A 505 41.94 -35.34 -59.04
N VAL A 506 41.15 -34.81 -58.08
CA VAL A 506 40.80 -35.34 -56.73
C VAL A 506 41.92 -35.88 -55.84
N GLU A 507 42.17 -35.23 -54.70
CA GLU A 507 41.84 -35.73 -53.34
C GLU A 507 42.47 -34.85 -52.25
N SER A 508 41.63 -34.39 -51.33
CA SER A 508 42.01 -33.74 -50.09
C SER A 508 42.65 -34.78 -49.17
N GLY A 509 43.97 -34.74 -49.05
CA GLY A 509 44.74 -35.49 -48.05
C GLY A 509 45.56 -34.53 -47.20
N GLU A 510 45.24 -34.49 -45.90
CA GLU A 510 46.02 -33.81 -44.87
C GLU A 510 47.49 -34.22 -44.92
N GLN A 511 48.38 -33.29 -45.29
CA GLN A 511 49.79 -33.37 -44.89
C GLN A 511 50.32 -31.98 -44.55
N LYS A 512 50.75 -31.84 -43.29
CA LYS A 512 51.65 -30.79 -42.80
C LYS A 512 52.79 -30.56 -43.80
N PRO A 513 53.11 -29.31 -44.16
CA PRO A 513 54.44 -29.01 -44.69
C PRO A 513 55.33 -28.57 -43.53
N GLN A 514 56.31 -29.42 -43.22
CA GLN A 514 57.56 -28.99 -42.60
C GLN A 514 58.16 -27.88 -43.45
N GLY A 515 58.58 -26.80 -42.79
CA GLY A 515 59.24 -25.67 -43.41
C GLY A 515 60.50 -26.10 -44.14
N THR A 516 60.44 -26.09 -45.47
CA THR A 516 61.62 -26.07 -46.33
C THR A 516 62.16 -24.64 -46.32
N VAL A 517 63.23 -24.46 -45.57
CA VAL A 517 64.04 -23.25 -45.56
C VAL A 517 64.69 -23.11 -46.94
N LEU A 518 64.17 -22.18 -47.76
CA LEU A 518 64.87 -21.66 -48.92
C LEU A 518 65.60 -20.37 -48.47
N THR A 519 66.89 -20.48 -48.19
CA THR A 519 67.76 -19.35 -47.88
C THR A 519 68.02 -18.53 -49.14
N THR A 520 67.34 -17.39 -49.29
CA THR A 520 67.78 -16.30 -50.16
C THR A 520 68.69 -15.34 -49.37
N PRO A 521 69.89 -15.00 -49.87
CA PRO A 521 70.80 -14.11 -49.15
C PRO A 521 70.36 -12.65 -49.33
N GLY A 522 69.76 -12.07 -48.29
CA GLY A 522 69.40 -10.64 -48.23
C GLY A 522 68.02 -10.39 -47.63
N GLY A 523 67.85 -10.66 -46.33
CA GLY A 523 66.53 -10.57 -45.69
C GLY A 523 66.55 -10.38 -44.19
N SER A 524 67.34 -9.43 -43.67
CA SER A 524 67.37 -9.08 -42.24
C SER A 524 66.05 -8.48 -41.71
N SER A 525 65.06 -8.21 -42.57
CA SER A 525 63.87 -7.45 -42.19
C SER A 525 62.67 -8.32 -41.79
N VAL A 526 62.52 -9.53 -42.37
CA VAL A 526 61.31 -10.34 -42.19
C VAL A 526 61.21 -10.98 -40.80
N GLU A 527 62.33 -11.41 -40.22
CA GLU A 527 62.38 -11.91 -38.84
C GLU A 527 62.10 -10.81 -37.80
N GLU A 528 62.56 -9.59 -38.07
CA GLU A 528 62.34 -8.42 -37.20
C GLU A 528 60.86 -8.00 -37.17
N TYR A 529 60.16 -8.06 -38.33
CA TYR A 529 58.71 -7.80 -38.40
C TYR A 529 57.86 -8.89 -37.72
N HIS A 530 58.21 -10.18 -37.85
CA HIS A 530 57.50 -11.26 -37.16
C HIS A 530 57.71 -11.21 -35.64
N MET A 531 58.93 -10.91 -35.20
CA MET A 531 59.26 -10.77 -33.79
C MET A 531 58.55 -9.56 -33.17
N LEU A 532 58.47 -8.44 -33.90
CA LEU A 532 57.74 -7.24 -33.46
C LEU A 532 56.22 -7.47 -33.37
N HIS A 533 55.64 -8.19 -34.33
CA HIS A 533 54.21 -8.54 -34.29
C HIS A 533 53.88 -9.43 -33.08
N TYR A 534 54.72 -10.45 -32.82
CA TYR A 534 54.57 -11.32 -31.65
C TYR A 534 54.72 -10.56 -30.33
N VAL A 535 55.69 -9.66 -30.23
CA VAL A 535 55.87 -8.78 -29.06
C VAL A 535 54.66 -7.87 -28.86
N HIS A 536 54.08 -7.33 -29.95
CA HIS A 536 52.90 -6.50 -29.87
C HIS A 536 51.64 -7.30 -29.48
N GLU A 537 51.49 -8.53 -29.94
CA GLU A 537 50.42 -9.44 -29.48
C GLU A 537 50.58 -9.81 -28.01
N LEU A 538 51.80 -10.07 -27.54
CA LEU A 538 52.08 -10.30 -26.13
C LEU A 538 51.71 -9.09 -25.28
N ALA A 539 52.09 -7.88 -25.71
CA ALA A 539 51.71 -6.64 -25.03
C ALA A 539 50.19 -6.44 -24.98
N ARG A 540 49.44 -6.78 -26.03
CA ARG A 540 47.97 -6.73 -26.02
C ARG A 540 47.39 -7.75 -25.04
N LYS A 541 47.90 -8.98 -25.03
CA LYS A 541 47.50 -10.01 -24.06
C LYS A 541 47.81 -9.58 -22.63
N ASP A 542 48.94 -8.94 -22.38
CA ASP A 542 49.31 -8.45 -21.04
C ASP A 542 48.41 -7.30 -20.57
N VAL A 543 48.01 -6.40 -21.47
CA VAL A 543 47.03 -5.34 -21.17
C VAL A 543 45.66 -5.95 -20.89
N GLU A 544 45.22 -6.93 -21.67
CA GLU A 544 43.95 -7.62 -21.47
C GLU A 544 43.94 -8.42 -20.15
N ILE A 545 45.02 -9.15 -19.85
CA ILE A 545 45.19 -9.86 -18.58
C ILE A 545 45.19 -8.87 -17.41
N SER A 546 45.84 -7.72 -17.55
CA SER A 546 45.86 -6.68 -16.52
C SER A 546 44.47 -6.06 -16.31
N ALA A 547 43.72 -5.83 -17.39
CA ALA A 547 42.34 -5.36 -17.32
C ALA A 547 41.42 -6.40 -16.66
N LEU A 548 41.53 -7.67 -17.04
CA LEU A 548 40.78 -8.79 -16.45
C LEU A 548 41.13 -9.00 -14.96
N ARG A 549 42.39 -8.83 -14.58
CA ARG A 549 42.79 -8.85 -13.16
C ARG A 549 42.18 -7.69 -12.39
N LYS A 550 42.13 -6.49 -12.97
CA LYS A 550 41.53 -5.31 -12.33
C LYS A 550 40.01 -5.47 -12.15
N THR A 551 39.31 -5.97 -13.17
CA THR A 551 37.87 -6.24 -13.07
C THR A 551 37.57 -7.37 -12.08
N LYS A 552 38.38 -8.45 -12.07
CA LYS A 552 38.31 -9.50 -11.06
C LYS A 552 38.48 -8.93 -9.65
N HIS A 553 39.50 -8.12 -9.41
CA HIS A 553 39.74 -7.55 -8.09
C HIS A 553 38.60 -6.62 -7.66
N SER A 554 38.07 -5.81 -8.58
CA SER A 554 36.90 -4.97 -8.31
C SER A 554 35.67 -5.81 -7.95
N ALA A 555 35.43 -6.92 -8.64
CA ALA A 555 34.32 -7.83 -8.36
C ALA A 555 34.51 -8.56 -7.02
N GLU A 556 35.74 -9.01 -6.70
CA GLU A 556 36.09 -9.62 -5.42
C GLU A 556 35.91 -8.62 -4.26
N SER A 557 36.30 -7.35 -4.43
CA SER A 557 36.07 -6.30 -3.44
C SER A 557 34.59 -6.01 -3.24
N ALA A 558 33.80 -5.91 -4.32
CA ALA A 558 32.35 -5.74 -4.23
C ALA A 558 31.68 -6.92 -3.51
N LEU A 559 32.12 -8.15 -3.77
CA LEU A 559 31.63 -9.34 -3.09
C LEU A 559 31.97 -9.31 -1.59
N ARG A 560 33.20 -8.93 -1.22
CA ARG A 560 33.58 -8.80 0.20
C ARG A 560 32.75 -7.75 0.92
N GLN A 561 32.50 -6.61 0.27
CA GLN A 561 31.65 -5.56 0.82
C GLN A 561 30.20 -6.05 1.00
N ALA A 562 29.62 -6.68 -0.03
CA ALA A 562 28.26 -7.23 0.06
C ALA A 562 28.12 -8.32 1.15
N LEU A 563 29.16 -9.13 1.37
CA LEU A 563 29.20 -10.10 2.46
C LEU A 563 29.26 -9.41 3.83
N GLN A 564 30.06 -8.36 3.98
CA GLN A 564 30.12 -7.59 5.22
C GLN A 564 28.78 -6.91 5.53
N ASP A 565 28.16 -6.29 4.53
CA ASP A 565 26.84 -5.67 4.66
C ASP A 565 25.78 -6.71 5.04
N LYS A 566 25.82 -7.90 4.42
CA LYS A 566 24.92 -9.01 4.78
C LYS A 566 25.11 -9.48 6.22
N VAL A 567 26.35 -9.57 6.71
CA VAL A 567 26.61 -9.99 8.10
C VAL A 567 26.11 -8.93 9.07
N SER A 568 26.40 -7.64 8.83
CA SER A 568 25.94 -6.55 9.70
C SER A 568 24.40 -6.49 9.77
N THR A 569 23.71 -6.58 8.63
CA THR A 569 22.24 -6.60 8.60
C THR A 569 21.67 -7.85 9.29
N GLN A 570 22.35 -8.99 9.20
CA GLN A 570 21.93 -10.20 9.92
C GLN A 570 22.12 -10.06 11.44
N GLU A 571 23.20 -9.43 11.89
CA GLU A 571 23.43 -9.12 13.30
C GLU A 571 22.36 -8.17 13.85
N GLU A 572 22.04 -7.09 13.14
CA GLU A 572 20.96 -6.16 13.49
C GLU A 572 19.60 -6.86 13.58
N LEU A 573 19.31 -7.77 12.66
CA LEU A 573 18.07 -8.57 12.68
C LEU A 573 18.05 -9.54 13.87
N HIS A 574 19.16 -10.19 14.20
CA HIS A 574 19.23 -11.05 15.38
C HIS A 574 19.04 -10.25 16.68
N GLU A 575 19.63 -9.07 16.79
CA GLU A 575 19.38 -8.18 17.94
C GLU A 575 17.90 -7.77 18.02
N ARG A 576 17.30 -7.45 16.88
CA ARG A 576 15.88 -7.08 16.84
C ARG A 576 14.96 -8.23 17.21
N ILE A 577 15.26 -9.45 16.74
CA ILE A 577 14.55 -10.67 17.12
C ILE A 577 14.66 -10.88 18.63
N SER A 578 15.88 -10.79 19.19
CA SER A 578 16.08 -10.96 20.63
C SER A 578 15.31 -9.93 21.48
N GLN A 579 15.28 -8.66 21.04
CA GLN A 579 14.45 -7.63 21.69
C GLN A 579 12.95 -7.92 21.60
N LEU A 580 12.49 -8.43 20.45
CA LEU A 580 11.08 -8.77 20.26
C LEU A 580 10.69 -9.99 21.11
N GLU A 581 11.55 -11.01 21.18
CA GLU A 581 11.40 -12.17 22.06
C GLU A 581 11.31 -11.73 23.53
N GLU A 582 12.19 -10.82 23.98
CA GLU A 582 12.12 -10.28 25.36
C GLU A 582 10.81 -9.50 25.61
N ASN A 583 10.33 -8.75 24.62
CA ASN A 583 9.06 -8.03 24.74
C ASN A 583 7.85 -8.97 24.76
N VAL A 584 7.86 -10.03 23.95
CA VAL A 584 6.84 -11.09 23.96
C VAL A 584 6.85 -11.78 25.31
N ASP A 585 8.01 -12.21 25.80
CA ASP A 585 8.16 -12.78 27.13
C ASP A 585 7.60 -11.85 28.21
N ARG A 586 7.91 -10.55 28.14
CA ARG A 586 7.37 -9.55 29.09
C ARG A 586 5.85 -9.48 29.03
N LEU A 587 5.26 -9.50 27.84
CA LEU A 587 3.80 -9.45 27.64
C LEU A 587 3.12 -10.76 28.08
N GLU A 588 3.73 -11.92 27.83
CA GLU A 588 3.26 -13.21 28.32
C GLU A 588 3.26 -13.27 29.85
N ARG A 589 4.32 -12.76 30.49
CA ARG A 589 4.37 -12.60 31.96
C ARG A 589 3.25 -11.69 32.46
N CYS A 590 2.87 -10.66 31.71
CA CYS A 590 1.77 -9.77 32.08
C CYS A 590 0.39 -10.41 31.87
N LYS A 591 0.22 -11.30 30.88
CA LYS A 591 -1.06 -11.93 30.52
C LYS A 591 -1.42 -13.11 31.43
N SER A 592 -0.46 -13.87 31.96
CA SER A 592 -0.72 -14.98 32.90
C SER A 592 -1.16 -14.53 34.32
N ARG A 593 -1.50 -13.25 34.53
CA ARG A 593 -1.74 -12.64 35.85
C ARG A 593 -3.17 -12.71 36.38
N GLU A 594 -4.17 -13.11 35.60
CA GLU A 594 -5.56 -13.01 36.02
C GLU A 594 -5.98 -14.18 36.94
N GLY A 595 -6.01 -13.93 38.25
CA GLY A 595 -6.84 -14.67 39.21
C GLY A 595 -6.09 -15.43 40.31
N ALA A 596 -5.53 -16.61 40.00
CA ALA A 596 -5.13 -17.57 41.03
C ALA A 596 -3.77 -17.29 41.70
N ASN A 597 -2.89 -16.55 41.03
CA ASN A 597 -1.50 -16.35 41.50
C ASN A 597 -1.34 -15.19 42.49
N LEU A 598 -2.32 -14.28 42.57
CA LEU A 598 -2.26 -13.07 43.41
C LEU A 598 -2.42 -13.37 44.90
N GLU A 599 -3.33 -14.27 45.27
CA GLU A 599 -3.53 -14.68 46.67
C GLU A 599 -2.35 -15.50 47.20
N TYR A 600 -1.79 -16.40 46.38
CA TYR A 600 -0.55 -17.11 46.73
C TYR A 600 0.63 -16.13 46.88
N LEU A 601 0.79 -15.20 45.94
CA LEU A 601 1.84 -14.18 46.01
C LEU A 601 1.71 -13.31 47.26
N LYS A 602 0.49 -12.89 47.60
CA LYS A 602 0.17 -12.12 48.81
C LYS A 602 0.56 -12.87 50.08
N ASN A 603 0.25 -14.17 50.16
CA ASN A 603 0.58 -14.99 51.31
C ASN A 603 2.10 -15.22 51.45
N VAL A 604 2.81 -15.44 50.33
CA VAL A 604 4.27 -15.62 50.33
C VAL A 604 4.99 -14.30 50.63
N THR A 605 4.53 -13.16 50.10
CA THR A 605 5.10 -11.84 50.43
C THR A 605 4.83 -11.43 51.87
N LEU A 606 3.62 -11.69 52.40
CA LEU A 606 3.30 -11.46 53.80
C LEU A 606 4.19 -12.32 54.72
N SER A 607 4.36 -13.61 54.39
CA SER A 607 5.24 -14.51 55.13
C SER A 607 6.72 -14.10 55.05
N PHE A 608 7.16 -13.57 53.90
CA PHE A 608 8.51 -13.04 53.71
C PHE A 608 8.79 -11.83 54.60
N LEU A 609 7.80 -10.94 54.77
CA LEU A 609 7.90 -9.77 55.65
C LEU A 609 7.81 -10.13 57.13
N ALA A 610 7.03 -11.16 57.49
CA ALA A 610 6.82 -11.59 58.87
C ALA A 610 7.96 -12.46 59.42
N THR A 611 8.68 -13.20 58.56
CA THR A 611 9.74 -14.11 58.97
C THR A 611 11.07 -13.36 59.13
N ASN A 612 11.90 -13.72 60.11
CA ASN A 612 13.23 -13.11 60.33
C ASN A 612 14.41 -13.99 59.89
N ASP A 613 14.17 -15.23 59.49
CA ASP A 613 15.20 -16.15 59.00
C ASP A 613 15.58 -15.89 57.53
N ASN A 614 16.89 -15.79 57.26
CA ASN A 614 17.45 -15.53 55.94
C ASN A 614 17.29 -16.72 54.97
N VAL A 615 17.26 -17.96 55.48
CA VAL A 615 17.10 -19.15 54.63
C VAL A 615 15.66 -19.24 54.14
N SER A 616 14.69 -19.09 55.06
CA SER A 616 13.27 -19.03 54.74
C SER A 616 12.93 -17.86 53.81
N LYS A 617 13.54 -16.68 54.03
CA LYS A 617 13.43 -15.52 53.11
C LYS A 617 13.91 -15.84 51.70
N ARG A 618 15.01 -16.58 51.54
CA ARG A 618 15.53 -16.96 50.22
C ARG A 618 14.60 -17.94 49.51
N HIS A 619 14.03 -18.91 50.22
CA HIS A 619 13.05 -19.83 49.64
C HIS A 619 11.76 -19.13 49.23
N MET A 620 11.23 -18.25 50.08
CA MET A 620 10.04 -17.44 49.76
C MET A 620 10.31 -16.49 48.59
N LEU A 621 11.52 -15.93 48.50
CA LEU A 621 11.90 -15.06 47.39
C LEU A 621 12.08 -15.81 46.07
N ASN A 622 12.58 -17.05 46.10
CA ASN A 622 12.58 -17.92 44.92
C ASN A 622 11.15 -18.26 44.49
N ALA A 623 10.22 -18.48 45.42
CA ALA A 623 8.81 -18.67 45.12
C ALA A 623 8.17 -17.40 44.54
N ILE A 624 8.46 -16.23 45.10
CA ILE A 624 8.03 -14.92 44.56
C ILE A 624 8.59 -14.71 43.15
N GLY A 625 9.88 -14.99 42.92
CA GLY A 625 10.52 -14.87 41.62
C GLY A 625 9.97 -15.84 40.58
N ALA A 626 9.60 -17.05 40.99
CA ALA A 626 8.93 -18.03 40.12
C ALA A 626 7.50 -17.60 39.76
N VAL A 627 6.75 -17.06 40.72
CA VAL A 627 5.38 -16.55 40.52
C VAL A 627 5.37 -15.28 39.66
N LEU A 628 6.33 -14.39 39.87
CA LEU A 628 6.50 -13.14 39.11
C LEU A 628 7.33 -13.32 37.83
N LYS A 629 7.81 -14.54 37.55
CA LYS A 629 8.66 -14.88 36.40
C LYS A 629 9.81 -13.88 36.19
N PHE A 630 10.58 -13.61 37.24
CA PHE A 630 11.74 -12.73 37.14
C PHE A 630 12.74 -13.23 36.11
N SER A 631 13.34 -12.30 35.37
CA SER A 631 14.41 -12.60 34.43
C SER A 631 15.57 -13.28 35.18
N PRO A 632 16.32 -14.19 34.52
CA PRO A 632 17.52 -14.78 35.11
C PRO A 632 18.54 -13.73 35.57
N VAL A 633 18.54 -12.53 34.99
CA VAL A 633 19.39 -11.40 35.41
C VAL A 633 18.91 -10.78 36.74
N GLU A 634 17.61 -10.61 36.91
CA GLU A 634 16.97 -10.09 38.12
C GLU A 634 17.14 -11.09 39.28
N MET A 635 16.92 -12.37 39.02
CA MET A 635 17.14 -13.45 40.01
C MET A 635 18.59 -13.52 40.48
N LYS A 636 19.56 -13.30 39.60
CA LYS A 636 20.99 -13.22 39.96
C LYS A 636 21.28 -11.98 40.82
N SER A 637 20.75 -10.82 40.46
CA SER A 637 20.93 -9.57 41.21
C SER A 637 20.39 -9.69 42.63
N ILE A 638 19.22 -10.31 42.79
CA ILE A 638 18.62 -10.51 44.10
C ILE A 638 19.38 -11.56 44.92
N ASN A 639 19.79 -12.68 44.32
CA ASN A 639 20.64 -13.67 45.02
C ASN A 639 21.96 -13.05 45.50
N ASN A 640 22.59 -12.19 44.69
CA ASN A 640 23.82 -11.49 45.05
C ASN A 640 23.63 -10.54 46.26
N TYR A 641 22.47 -9.90 46.36
CA TYR A 641 22.14 -9.05 47.52
C TYR A 641 22.03 -9.85 48.83
N PHE A 642 21.46 -11.06 48.79
CA PHE A 642 21.36 -11.93 49.96
C PHE A 642 22.67 -12.63 50.33
N THR A 643 23.57 -12.89 49.37
CA THR A 643 24.90 -13.43 49.66
C THR A 643 25.84 -12.39 50.26
N ASN A 644 25.72 -11.11 49.88
CA ASN A 644 26.55 -10.04 50.43
C ASN A 644 26.17 -9.60 51.86
N LYS A 645 25.02 -10.05 52.38
CA LYS A 645 24.57 -9.79 53.76
C LYS A 645 25.06 -10.83 54.79
N LYS A 646 25.97 -11.72 54.39
CA LYS A 646 26.57 -12.77 55.24
C LYS A 646 27.93 -12.40 55.86
N LEU A 647 28.24 -11.11 55.96
CA LEU A 647 29.35 -10.56 56.75
C LEU A 647 28.80 -9.88 58.00
#